data_AF-A0A6P2A8R4-F1
#
_entry.id   AF-A0A6P2A8R4-F1
#
_cell.length_a   1.000
_cell.length_b   1.000
_cell.length_c   1.000
_cell.angle_alpha   90.00
_cell.angle_beta   90.00
_cell.angle_gamma   90.00
#
_symmetry.space_group_name_H-M   'P 1'
#
loop_
_entity.id
_entity.type
_entity.pdbx_description
1 polymer ?
#
loop_
_entity_poly.entity_id
_entity_poly.type
_entity_poly.pdbx_seq_one_letter_code
_entity_poly.pdbx_strand_id
1 'polypeptide(L)'
;MFKFLKQLPRIIGLGSLVLPLSLIANPAFAFMDQLGIVRSTYNQKQWAEITSRLNLMNIDYCILDAEELQSAADLDNVRVLLLPNVENITYAQARSLETWMLQGGRVIVTGPTGNLANREVREQLQSLFGASWDYALPVATKLQPQAEQAWISYDGLTANLQGGVLQLNQELPSETAAVWSADGAPPAVIFNDSAIFIGWRWGVDAVSSAATDIAWLTAALNYHGQYISTTSTRVDPQPCNPITERDVLFPDVLQKQNSKTESESVHIEQMQGMNQELEGLIARYQTTLNMIEAHNSSLDLSTTQIVIDNLNNDQPTQLAIAPQEEIYSSKSHQVLAEAKKKHQQFLELIRQQEYQKARQQWYQTRNLLLNNYPTDRLLAQPEVRAMWVDRGTIVKAKSPQNLARIFDRMAASGINTVFFETLNASYPIYPSRVAPEQNPLIKGWDPLATAVNLAHERGMELHAWVWVFAAANQAHNRISDRPIDYLGPVLSLHPDWLIRNRQGDPFDYNTQQKKAFYDPANPEVQQYLLSVLNEISNNYQVDGIHLDYIRYPFQNPDIKQSSGYGKKSRQQFQALTGVDPLNIDSKHPLWSDWNDFKINQVNNFVFTASQQLKQDRPDLIISTAVFPLPKEQRLKTIQQHWEYWAENEWVDLIVLMSYGLNNEELTLTTSQILENNQGNSTLIIPGITINNSELVTIDRMQLLRNISPDGYALFATENFTPSLERILRKTQGNVEQPLPYRQPFQTLSQRYQGLQREWSFLISQNELVMDTKTMQEWSKQVDSLAASLDRLAEDPSRKNLLTAQIQLSAFRRRFDYWMWEHQSDNIYQVKAWQHRLASLEKLLNYGSRAM
;
A
#
# COMPACT_ATOMS: atom_id res chain seq x y z
N MET A 1 45.52 -7.00 48.71
CA MET A 1 46.51 -8.09 48.87
C MET A 1 47.13 -8.35 47.49
N PHE A 2 48.40 -7.93 47.29
CA PHE A 2 49.38 -8.24 46.20
C PHE A 2 48.94 -8.03 44.73
N LYS A 3 49.67 -7.42 43.77
CA LYS A 3 51.09 -7.03 43.51
C LYS A 3 51.09 -5.93 42.41
N PHE A 4 51.71 -4.76 42.58
CA PHE A 4 53.06 -4.34 42.10
C PHE A 4 53.31 -4.44 40.57
N LEU A 5 54.00 -3.55 39.82
CA LEU A 5 54.47 -2.14 39.85
C LEU A 5 55.44 -1.97 38.64
N LYS A 6 55.69 -0.73 38.20
CA LYS A 6 56.81 -0.19 37.36
C LYS A 6 56.51 -0.09 35.84
N GLN A 7 56.82 1.00 35.12
CA GLN A 7 57.91 1.97 35.28
C GLN A 7 57.63 3.29 34.51
N LEU A 8 58.01 4.42 35.11
CA LEU A 8 58.15 5.80 34.55
C LEU A 8 59.67 6.10 34.46
N PRO A 9 60.17 6.99 33.58
CA PRO A 9 60.38 8.43 33.95
C PRO A 9 60.39 9.39 32.70
N ARG A 10 60.58 10.73 32.69
CA ARG A 10 60.49 11.91 33.59
C ARG A 10 60.68 13.19 32.70
N ILE A 11 59.90 14.27 32.92
CA ILE A 11 60.24 15.74 33.03
C ILE A 11 60.97 16.40 31.82
N ILE A 12 60.67 17.59 31.24
CA ILE A 12 60.56 19.01 31.67
C ILE A 12 59.94 19.78 30.48
N GLY A 13 58.93 20.66 30.62
CA GLY A 13 59.18 22.09 30.85
C GLY A 13 58.02 22.98 30.38
N LEU A 14 57.73 24.01 31.18
CA LEU A 14 56.80 25.09 30.88
C LEU A 14 57.23 25.90 29.65
N GLY A 15 56.26 26.24 28.80
CA GLY A 15 56.41 27.19 27.71
C GLY A 15 55.06 27.75 27.31
N SER A 16 54.63 28.79 28.01
CA SER A 16 53.47 29.62 27.68
C SER A 16 53.61 30.18 26.26
N LEU A 17 52.72 29.78 25.35
CA LEU A 17 52.45 30.53 24.12
C LEU A 17 50.94 30.64 23.93
N VAL A 18 50.45 31.85 24.19
CA VAL A 18 49.15 32.33 23.73
C VAL A 18 49.24 32.46 22.21
N LEU A 19 48.53 31.61 21.49
CA LEU A 19 48.19 31.78 20.07
C LEU A 19 46.68 31.54 19.94
N PRO A 20 45.98 32.31 19.10
CA PRO A 20 44.55 32.52 19.20
C PRO A 20 43.80 31.23 18.88
N LEU A 21 42.73 30.95 19.63
CA LEU A 21 41.67 30.10 19.12
C LEU A 21 41.15 30.78 17.84
N SER A 22 41.63 30.31 16.69
CA SER A 22 40.85 30.40 15.46
C SER A 22 39.53 29.73 15.77
N LEU A 23 38.46 30.52 15.84
CA LEU A 23 37.10 30.04 15.66
C LEU A 23 37.12 29.17 14.40
N ILE A 24 37.14 27.85 14.56
CA ILE A 24 36.57 26.98 13.54
C ILE A 24 35.08 27.19 13.72
N ALA A 25 34.58 28.27 13.11
CA ALA A 25 33.22 28.28 12.63
C ALA A 25 33.09 26.99 11.81
N ASN A 26 32.27 26.04 12.28
CA ASN A 26 31.69 25.10 11.34
C ASN A 26 31.16 25.96 10.19
N PRO A 27 31.52 25.68 8.93
CA PRO A 27 30.86 26.37 7.84
C PRO A 27 29.38 26.08 8.08
N ALA A 28 28.61 27.13 8.35
CA ALA A 28 27.23 27.10 7.94
C ALA A 28 27.30 26.64 6.49
N PHE A 29 26.73 25.47 6.17
CA PHE A 29 26.43 25.17 4.79
C PHE A 29 25.52 26.32 4.37
N ALA A 30 26.12 27.32 3.73
CA ALA A 30 25.40 28.34 3.02
C ALA A 30 24.66 27.54 1.95
N PHE A 31 23.33 27.45 2.07
CA PHE A 31 22.52 27.00 0.96
C PHE A 31 22.95 27.83 -0.26
N MET A 32 23.52 27.18 -1.26
CA MET A 32 23.55 27.80 -2.58
C MET A 32 22.10 27.77 -3.06
N ASP A 33 21.46 28.93 -3.06
CA ASP A 33 20.07 29.10 -3.49
C ASP A 33 19.98 28.94 -5.03
N GLN A 34 20.14 27.72 -5.54
CA GLN A 34 20.11 27.46 -6.99
C GLN A 34 18.75 26.94 -7.46
N LEU A 35 18.35 27.39 -8.66
CA LEU A 35 17.20 26.87 -9.41
C LEU A 35 17.63 25.64 -10.21
N GLY A 36 16.96 24.50 -10.01
CA GLY A 36 17.15 23.30 -10.80
C GLY A 36 16.11 23.19 -11.91
N ILE A 37 16.53 22.82 -13.12
CA ILE A 37 15.63 22.60 -14.25
C ILE A 37 15.73 21.13 -14.68
N VAL A 38 14.60 20.42 -14.64
CA VAL A 38 14.55 19.01 -15.02
C VAL A 38 14.54 18.85 -16.55
N ARG A 39 15.57 18.19 -17.07
CA ARG A 39 15.61 17.71 -18.45
C ARG A 39 15.12 16.28 -18.52
N SER A 40 14.24 15.98 -19.47
CA SER A 40 13.68 14.65 -19.65
C SER A 40 13.44 14.34 -21.12
N THR A 41 13.23 13.07 -21.44
CA THR A 41 12.87 12.63 -22.79
C THR A 41 11.59 13.31 -23.34
N TYR A 42 10.71 13.80 -22.46
CA TYR A 42 9.44 14.47 -22.82
C TYR A 42 9.61 15.94 -23.22
N ASN A 43 10.64 16.61 -22.71
CA ASN A 43 10.91 18.03 -22.98
C ASN A 43 12.17 18.25 -23.84
N GLN A 44 12.92 17.19 -24.16
CA GLN A 44 14.14 17.25 -24.97
C GLN A 44 13.96 17.97 -26.31
N LYS A 45 12.84 17.74 -27.01
CA LYS A 45 12.55 18.39 -28.30
C LYS A 45 12.30 19.88 -28.18
N GLN A 46 11.89 20.33 -27.00
CA GLN A 46 11.55 21.72 -26.67
C GLN A 46 12.70 22.39 -25.91
N TRP A 47 13.80 21.67 -25.66
CA TRP A 47 14.86 22.12 -24.76
C TRP A 47 15.54 23.41 -25.23
N ALA A 48 15.71 23.59 -26.54
CA ALA A 48 16.25 24.83 -27.11
C ALA A 48 15.35 26.04 -26.83
N GLU A 49 14.03 25.86 -26.88
CA GLU A 49 13.03 26.90 -26.62
C GLU A 49 12.87 27.20 -25.12
N ILE A 50 12.92 26.15 -24.28
CA ILE A 50 12.97 26.23 -22.81
C ILE A 50 14.21 27.03 -22.37
N THR A 51 15.39 26.63 -22.82
CA THR A 51 16.66 27.29 -22.46
C THR A 51 16.75 28.71 -23.04
N SER A 52 16.21 28.97 -24.23
CA SER A 52 16.10 30.33 -24.80
C SER A 52 15.32 31.27 -23.87
N ARG A 53 14.17 30.82 -23.32
CA ARG A 53 13.39 31.60 -22.36
C ARG A 53 14.13 31.81 -21.03
N LEU A 54 14.74 30.76 -20.47
CA LEU A 54 15.54 30.88 -19.25
C LEU A 54 16.71 31.87 -19.43
N ASN A 55 17.37 31.85 -20.60
CA ASN A 55 18.43 32.79 -20.95
C ASN A 55 17.93 34.24 -21.02
N LEU A 56 16.72 34.47 -21.53
CA LEU A 56 16.11 35.82 -21.56
C LEU A 56 15.79 36.36 -20.16
N MET A 57 15.59 35.47 -19.18
CA MET A 57 15.34 35.83 -17.78
C MET A 57 16.60 36.18 -16.99
N ASN A 58 17.79 35.88 -17.55
CA ASN A 58 19.09 36.09 -16.90
C ASN A 58 19.18 35.49 -15.47
N ILE A 59 18.66 34.27 -15.32
CA ILE A 59 18.68 33.49 -14.07
C ILE A 59 19.76 32.41 -14.13
N ASP A 60 20.49 32.23 -13.03
CA ASP A 60 21.43 31.13 -12.88
C ASP A 60 20.67 29.85 -12.51
N TYR A 61 20.92 28.77 -13.25
CA TYR A 61 20.27 27.49 -13.00
C TYR A 61 21.22 26.32 -13.26
N CYS A 62 20.93 25.18 -12.65
CA CYS A 62 21.55 23.91 -12.96
C CYS A 62 20.57 23.00 -13.72
N ILE A 63 21.11 22.06 -14.47
CA ILE A 63 20.33 21.04 -15.18
C ILE A 63 20.38 19.75 -14.36
N LEU A 64 19.22 19.17 -14.11
CA LEU A 64 19.09 17.83 -13.55
C LEU A 64 18.47 16.94 -14.62
N ASP A 65 19.16 15.90 -15.06
CA ASP A 65 18.52 14.90 -15.91
C ASP A 65 17.54 14.09 -15.05
N ALA A 66 16.32 13.87 -15.52
CA ALA A 66 15.27 13.20 -14.73
C ALA A 66 15.71 11.82 -14.23
N GLU A 67 16.56 11.13 -15.00
CA GLU A 67 17.16 9.84 -14.67
C GLU A 67 18.12 9.91 -13.46
N GLU A 68 18.68 11.08 -13.16
CA GLU A 68 19.55 11.32 -12.00
C GLU A 68 18.75 11.55 -10.71
N LEU A 69 17.44 11.81 -10.80
CA LEU A 69 16.57 11.98 -9.63
C LEU A 69 16.20 10.61 -9.02
N GLN A 70 17.14 10.00 -8.32
CA GLN A 70 16.96 8.69 -7.68
C GLN A 70 16.74 8.80 -6.17
N SER A 71 17.16 9.93 -5.57
CA SER A 71 17.07 10.22 -4.15
C SER A 71 16.84 11.72 -3.91
N ALA A 72 16.44 12.08 -2.69
CA ALA A 72 16.35 13.50 -2.31
C ALA A 72 17.72 14.20 -2.30
N ALA A 73 18.81 13.45 -2.08
CA ALA A 73 20.17 14.00 -2.02
C ALA A 73 20.64 14.56 -3.37
N ASP A 74 20.05 14.07 -4.48
CA ASP A 74 20.32 14.57 -5.83
C ASP A 74 19.81 16.02 -6.02
N LEU A 75 19.02 16.52 -5.07
CA LEU A 75 18.46 17.87 -5.01
C LEU A 75 19.01 18.70 -3.85
N ASP A 76 20.06 18.26 -3.13
CA ASP A 76 20.57 18.95 -1.92
C ASP A 76 20.98 20.41 -2.17
N ASN A 77 21.44 20.73 -3.39
CA ASN A 77 21.82 22.08 -3.80
C ASN A 77 20.70 22.85 -4.53
N VAL A 78 19.51 22.26 -4.64
CA VAL A 78 18.37 22.83 -5.36
C VAL A 78 17.31 23.26 -4.36
N ARG A 79 16.93 24.53 -4.39
CA ARG A 79 15.88 25.08 -3.52
C ARG A 79 14.52 25.16 -4.23
N VAL A 80 14.53 25.54 -5.50
CA VAL A 80 13.35 25.50 -6.37
C VAL A 80 13.66 24.58 -7.56
N LEU A 81 12.74 23.69 -7.88
CA LEU A 81 12.84 22.75 -9.00
C LEU A 81 11.75 23.05 -10.03
N LEU A 82 12.13 23.34 -11.27
CA LEU A 82 11.22 23.46 -12.40
C LEU A 82 11.11 22.11 -13.12
N LEU A 83 9.88 21.62 -13.30
CA LEU A 83 9.56 20.46 -14.14
C LEU A 83 8.83 20.92 -15.40
N PRO A 84 9.56 21.33 -16.45
CA PRO A 84 8.92 21.80 -17.67
C PRO A 84 8.43 20.61 -18.48
N ASN A 85 7.11 20.39 -18.52
CA ASN A 85 6.44 19.42 -19.40
C ASN A 85 6.90 17.96 -19.22
N VAL A 86 7.17 17.55 -17.98
CA VAL A 86 7.69 16.21 -17.63
C VAL A 86 6.52 15.22 -17.51
N GLU A 87 6.06 14.68 -18.64
CA GLU A 87 4.79 13.96 -18.70
C GLU A 87 4.73 12.67 -17.87
N ASN A 88 5.86 12.03 -17.61
CA ASN A 88 5.95 10.85 -16.76
C ASN A 88 6.96 11.06 -15.64
N ILE A 89 6.58 10.65 -14.44
CA ILE A 89 7.43 10.62 -13.25
C ILE A 89 7.24 9.22 -12.66
N THR A 90 8.35 8.56 -12.31
CA THR A 90 8.31 7.21 -11.72
C THR A 90 7.97 7.28 -10.23
N TYR A 91 7.63 6.14 -9.64
CA TYR A 91 7.39 6.06 -8.20
C TYR A 91 8.61 6.47 -7.38
N ALA A 92 9.81 6.02 -7.77
CA ALA A 92 11.06 6.41 -7.11
C ALA A 92 11.29 7.92 -7.17
N GLN A 93 11.12 8.53 -8.36
CA GLN A 93 11.24 9.98 -8.54
C GLN A 93 10.20 10.76 -7.72
N ALA A 94 8.94 10.30 -7.70
CA ALA A 94 7.87 10.93 -6.93
C ALA A 94 8.16 10.89 -5.42
N ARG A 95 8.70 9.78 -4.92
CA ARG A 95 9.13 9.64 -3.52
C ARG A 95 10.33 10.50 -3.18
N SER A 96 11.30 10.61 -4.08
CA SER A 96 12.46 11.50 -3.93
C SER A 96 12.03 12.96 -3.91
N LEU A 97 11.12 13.34 -4.80
CA LEU A 97 10.52 14.66 -4.85
C LEU A 97 9.73 14.98 -3.57
N GLU A 98 8.90 14.06 -3.10
CA GLU A 98 8.18 14.19 -1.82
C GLU A 98 9.14 14.40 -0.66
N THR A 99 10.18 13.57 -0.57
CA THR A 99 11.19 13.65 0.50
C THR A 99 11.92 14.99 0.49
N TRP A 100 12.30 15.49 -0.69
CA TRP A 100 12.95 16.79 -0.84
C TRP A 100 12.00 17.96 -0.56
N MET A 101 10.74 17.91 -1.00
CA MET A 101 9.74 18.93 -0.70
C MET A 101 9.45 19.02 0.80
N LEU A 102 9.44 17.88 1.51
CA LEU A 102 9.33 17.83 2.97
C LEU A 102 10.50 18.50 3.70
N GLN A 103 11.67 18.59 3.06
CA GLN A 103 12.86 19.29 3.58
C GLN A 103 12.85 20.80 3.28
N GLY A 104 11.78 21.32 2.67
CA GLY A 104 11.64 22.74 2.33
C GLY A 104 11.84 23.07 0.86
N GLY A 105 12.06 22.07 0.01
CA GLY A 105 12.06 22.22 -1.45
C GLY A 105 10.74 22.81 -1.97
N ARG A 106 10.82 23.50 -3.11
CA ARG A 106 9.69 24.16 -3.77
C ARG A 106 9.62 23.80 -5.23
N VAL A 107 8.44 23.44 -5.73
CA VAL A 107 8.29 22.91 -7.09
C VAL A 107 7.45 23.81 -7.99
N ILE A 108 7.93 24.04 -9.21
CA ILE A 108 7.15 24.68 -10.27
C ILE A 108 6.94 23.65 -11.36
N VAL A 109 5.68 23.37 -11.68
CA VAL A 109 5.28 22.29 -12.60
C VAL A 109 4.52 22.90 -13.77
N THR A 110 4.81 22.46 -15.00
CA THR A 110 4.13 23.00 -16.19
C THR A 110 3.60 21.91 -17.12
N GLY A 111 2.53 22.23 -17.85
CA GLY A 111 2.00 21.37 -18.90
C GLY A 111 1.45 20.05 -18.37
N PRO A 112 1.37 18.99 -19.19
CA PRO A 112 0.80 17.70 -18.78
C PRO A 112 1.75 16.88 -17.88
N THR A 113 2.47 17.52 -16.96
CA THR A 113 3.43 16.87 -16.08
C THR A 113 2.73 15.83 -15.20
N GLY A 114 3.30 14.63 -15.16
CA GLY A 114 2.75 13.47 -14.46
C GLY A 114 1.51 12.83 -15.13
N ASN A 115 0.97 13.36 -16.22
CA ASN A 115 -0.26 12.83 -16.83
C ASN A 115 -0.10 11.38 -17.36
N LEU A 116 1.11 11.01 -17.78
CA LEU A 116 1.45 9.66 -18.23
C LEU A 116 1.92 8.74 -17.10
N ALA A 117 2.05 9.25 -15.88
CA ALA A 117 2.40 8.42 -14.73
C ALA A 117 1.29 7.43 -14.41
N ASN A 118 1.66 6.32 -13.76
CA ASN A 118 0.67 5.38 -13.27
C ASN A 118 -0.24 6.07 -12.23
N ARG A 119 -1.39 5.47 -11.95
CA ARG A 119 -2.41 6.15 -11.15
C ARG A 119 -1.98 6.49 -9.73
N GLU A 120 -1.28 5.58 -9.03
CA GLU A 120 -0.76 5.84 -7.68
C GLU A 120 0.22 7.02 -7.68
N VAL A 121 1.12 7.05 -8.65
CA VAL A 121 2.04 8.18 -8.80
C VAL A 121 1.29 9.46 -9.14
N ARG A 122 0.23 9.42 -9.97
CA ARG A 122 -0.60 10.61 -10.24
C ARG A 122 -1.30 11.13 -9.00
N GLU A 123 -1.82 10.26 -8.14
CA GLU A 123 -2.46 10.64 -6.88
C GLU A 123 -1.42 11.24 -5.91
N GLN A 124 -0.22 10.64 -5.82
CA GLN A 124 0.89 11.19 -5.05
C GLN A 124 1.33 12.57 -5.57
N LEU A 125 1.51 12.71 -6.88
CA LEU A 125 1.87 13.99 -7.51
C LEU A 125 0.77 15.03 -7.34
N GLN A 126 -0.50 14.66 -7.44
CA GLN A 126 -1.63 15.54 -7.16
C GLN A 126 -1.62 16.01 -5.70
N SER A 127 -1.21 15.15 -4.77
CA SER A 127 -1.01 15.52 -3.37
C SER A 127 0.18 16.47 -3.18
N LEU A 128 1.26 16.30 -3.95
CA LEU A 128 2.45 17.16 -3.87
C LEU A 128 2.22 18.53 -4.52
N PHE A 129 1.56 18.55 -5.68
CA PHE A 129 1.38 19.75 -6.50
C PHE A 129 0.09 20.52 -6.18
N GLY A 130 -0.79 19.94 -5.36
CA GLY A 130 -2.12 20.50 -5.08
C GLY A 130 -3.12 20.35 -6.25
N ALA A 131 -2.66 19.83 -7.39
CA ALA A 131 -3.46 19.66 -8.60
C ALA A 131 -2.88 18.61 -9.53
N SER A 132 -3.69 18.13 -10.47
CA SER A 132 -3.27 17.30 -11.59
C SER A 132 -3.72 17.90 -12.91
N TRP A 133 -3.00 17.57 -13.99
CA TRP A 133 -3.49 17.83 -15.34
C TRP A 133 -4.73 16.98 -15.62
N ASP A 134 -5.83 17.61 -16.05
CA ASP A 134 -7.07 16.91 -16.41
C ASP A 134 -7.11 16.65 -17.92
N TYR A 135 -7.48 17.66 -18.70
CA TYR A 135 -7.55 17.57 -20.16
C TYR A 135 -7.03 18.83 -20.85
N ALA A 136 -6.54 18.66 -22.07
CA ALA A 136 -6.14 19.78 -22.92
C ALA A 136 -7.37 20.50 -23.48
N LEU A 137 -7.32 21.82 -23.57
CA LEU A 137 -8.35 22.59 -24.25
C LEU A 137 -8.23 22.38 -25.77
N PRO A 138 -9.37 22.28 -26.47
CA PRO A 138 -9.38 21.97 -27.91
C PRO A 138 -8.87 23.14 -28.76
N VAL A 139 -8.87 24.36 -28.22
CA VAL A 139 -8.44 25.59 -28.90
C VAL A 139 -7.68 26.50 -27.95
N ALA A 140 -6.85 27.39 -28.51
CA ALA A 140 -6.23 28.46 -27.73
C ALA A 140 -7.32 29.29 -27.03
N THR A 141 -7.19 29.42 -25.71
CA THR A 141 -8.18 30.04 -24.84
C THR A 141 -7.52 31.14 -24.03
N LYS A 142 -8.27 32.23 -23.78
CA LYS A 142 -7.75 33.38 -23.04
C LYS A 142 -7.55 33.02 -21.57
N LEU A 143 -6.35 33.28 -21.05
CA LEU A 143 -5.97 33.16 -19.65
C LEU A 143 -6.36 34.43 -18.88
N GLN A 144 -6.98 34.26 -17.71
CA GLN A 144 -7.42 35.33 -16.83
C GLN A 144 -6.84 35.15 -15.41
N PRO A 145 -5.84 35.95 -15.02
CA PRO A 145 -5.36 36.02 -13.64
C PRO A 145 -6.47 36.49 -12.68
N GLN A 146 -6.50 35.97 -11.46
CA GLN A 146 -7.45 36.35 -10.43
C GLN A 146 -7.03 37.64 -9.71
N ALA A 147 -7.99 38.55 -9.47
CA ALA A 147 -7.73 39.92 -9.03
C ALA A 147 -7.20 40.05 -7.57
N GLU A 148 -7.28 38.99 -6.77
CA GLU A 148 -6.98 39.00 -5.33
C GLU A 148 -5.58 38.45 -5.01
N GLN A 149 -4.78 38.10 -6.02
CA GLN A 149 -3.51 37.40 -5.82
C GLN A 149 -2.33 38.38 -5.72
N ALA A 150 -1.90 38.66 -4.48
CA ALA A 150 -0.88 39.67 -4.16
C ALA A 150 0.51 39.39 -4.76
N TRP A 151 0.81 38.16 -5.17
CA TRP A 151 2.10 37.74 -5.74
C TRP A 151 2.15 37.83 -7.27
N ILE A 152 1.05 38.23 -7.91
CA ILE A 152 0.88 38.25 -9.37
C ILE A 152 0.86 39.71 -9.85
N SER A 153 1.74 40.07 -10.80
CA SER A 153 1.71 41.37 -11.49
C SER A 153 0.88 41.25 -12.78
N TYR A 154 -0.11 42.11 -12.99
CA TYR A 154 -1.04 41.98 -14.13
C TYR A 154 -0.39 42.19 -15.52
N ASP A 155 0.80 42.78 -15.57
CA ASP A 155 1.50 43.06 -16.83
C ASP A 155 2.04 41.76 -17.45
N GLY A 156 1.51 41.39 -18.62
CA GLY A 156 1.99 40.25 -19.42
C GLY A 156 1.44 38.87 -19.04
N LEU A 157 0.57 38.76 -18.03
CA LEU A 157 0.03 37.48 -17.56
C LEU A 157 -1.30 37.07 -18.20
N THR A 158 -1.98 37.98 -18.90
CA THR A 158 -3.11 37.65 -19.77
C THR A 158 -2.62 37.30 -21.17
N ALA A 159 -2.96 36.12 -21.67
CA ALA A 159 -2.57 35.68 -23.01
C ALA A 159 -3.61 34.72 -23.60
N ASN A 160 -3.67 34.64 -24.92
CA ASN A 160 -4.46 33.62 -25.62
C ASN A 160 -3.51 32.49 -26.04
N LEU A 161 -3.66 31.31 -25.45
CA LEU A 161 -2.68 30.22 -25.59
C LEU A 161 -3.35 28.85 -25.48
N GLN A 162 -2.71 27.80 -26.02
CA GLN A 162 -3.23 26.44 -25.95
C GLN A 162 -2.81 25.77 -24.63
N GLY A 163 -3.73 25.76 -23.65
CA GLY A 163 -3.52 25.16 -22.35
C GLY A 163 -4.38 23.93 -22.07
N GLY A 164 -4.42 23.53 -20.81
CA GLY A 164 -5.28 22.47 -20.28
C GLY A 164 -5.84 22.85 -18.93
N VAL A 165 -6.93 22.18 -18.57
CA VAL A 165 -7.60 22.35 -17.29
C VAL A 165 -6.84 21.59 -16.22
N LEU A 166 -6.66 22.24 -15.07
CA LEU A 166 -6.10 21.60 -13.89
C LEU A 166 -7.21 21.21 -12.92
N GLN A 167 -7.13 19.99 -12.39
CA GLN A 167 -8.03 19.48 -11.37
C GLN A 167 -7.43 19.70 -9.99
N LEU A 168 -8.02 20.60 -9.21
CA LEU A 168 -7.63 20.83 -7.81
C LEU A 168 -7.85 19.58 -6.97
N ASN A 169 -6.94 19.34 -6.04
CA ASN A 169 -7.23 18.48 -4.90
C ASN A 169 -8.02 19.28 -3.85
N GLN A 170 -9.31 18.96 -3.69
CA GLN A 170 -10.19 19.67 -2.74
C GLN A 170 -9.87 19.38 -1.27
N GLU A 171 -9.01 18.40 -0.99
CA GLU A 171 -8.59 18.04 0.37
C GLU A 171 -7.35 18.82 0.83
N LEU A 172 -6.72 19.59 -0.07
CA LEU A 172 -5.53 20.38 0.21
C LEU A 172 -5.82 21.90 0.14
N PRO A 173 -5.12 22.72 0.94
CA PRO A 173 -5.24 24.17 0.89
C PRO A 173 -4.52 24.71 -0.36
N SER A 174 -5.16 24.53 -1.52
CA SER A 174 -4.68 25.01 -2.81
C SER A 174 -5.63 26.07 -3.38
N GLU A 175 -5.05 27.11 -3.96
CA GLU A 175 -5.77 28.24 -4.51
C GLU A 175 -5.58 28.34 -6.02
N THR A 176 -6.53 28.98 -6.70
CA THR A 176 -6.48 29.20 -8.15
C THR A 176 -5.95 30.61 -8.43
N ALA A 177 -4.80 30.69 -9.09
CA ALA A 177 -4.15 31.94 -9.48
C ALA A 177 -4.67 32.51 -10.81
N ALA A 178 -5.07 31.63 -11.74
CA ALA A 178 -5.66 32.01 -13.00
C ALA A 178 -6.64 30.95 -13.51
N VAL A 179 -7.60 31.39 -14.32
CA VAL A 179 -8.62 30.55 -14.94
C VAL A 179 -8.63 30.73 -16.46
N TRP A 180 -9.17 29.76 -17.17
CA TRP A 180 -9.47 29.89 -18.59
C TRP A 180 -10.79 30.64 -18.79
N SER A 181 -10.85 31.52 -19.79
CA SER A 181 -12.09 32.15 -20.27
C SER A 181 -12.95 31.14 -21.05
N ALA A 182 -13.40 30.09 -20.38
CA ALA A 182 -14.30 29.05 -20.88
C ALA A 182 -15.47 28.87 -19.91
N ASP A 183 -16.49 28.12 -20.32
CA ASP A 183 -17.66 27.83 -19.49
C ASP A 183 -17.22 27.20 -18.15
N GLY A 184 -17.69 27.78 -17.04
CA GLY A 184 -17.32 27.36 -15.69
C GLY A 184 -15.98 27.89 -15.18
N ALA A 185 -15.29 28.75 -15.95
CA ALA A 185 -14.00 29.37 -15.60
C ALA A 185 -12.98 28.35 -15.02
N PRO A 186 -12.66 27.28 -15.77
CA PRO A 186 -11.89 26.19 -15.21
C PRO A 186 -10.46 26.63 -14.84
N PRO A 187 -9.85 26.03 -13.79
CA PRO A 187 -8.53 26.41 -13.31
C PRO A 187 -7.43 26.23 -14.35
N ALA A 188 -6.56 27.23 -14.45
CA ALA A 188 -5.41 27.26 -15.37
C ALA A 188 -4.07 27.33 -14.64
N VAL A 189 -4.03 27.96 -13.47
CA VAL A 189 -2.85 27.99 -12.58
C VAL A 189 -3.31 27.75 -11.16
N ILE A 190 -2.73 26.75 -10.49
CA ILE A 190 -3.02 26.40 -9.10
C ILE A 190 -1.75 26.53 -8.29
N PHE A 191 -1.85 26.96 -7.05
CA PHE A 191 -0.70 27.08 -6.16
C PHE A 191 -1.03 26.72 -4.71
N ASN A 192 0.01 26.40 -3.96
CA ASN A 192 0.04 26.30 -2.50
C ASN A 192 1.45 26.72 -2.01
N ASP A 193 1.68 26.64 -0.69
CA ASP A 193 2.95 27.07 -0.07
C ASP A 193 4.21 26.40 -0.65
N SER A 194 4.08 25.21 -1.25
CA SER A 194 5.19 24.37 -1.70
C SER A 194 5.23 24.09 -3.21
N ALA A 195 4.15 24.38 -3.94
CA ALA A 195 4.02 24.05 -5.35
C ALA A 195 3.22 25.10 -6.14
N ILE A 196 3.63 25.33 -7.38
CA ILE A 196 2.85 26.06 -8.40
C ILE A 196 2.70 25.17 -9.63
N PHE A 197 1.46 24.96 -10.08
CA PHE A 197 1.13 24.20 -11.30
C PHE A 197 0.57 25.15 -12.37
N ILE A 198 1.30 25.29 -13.48
CA ILE A 198 0.97 26.06 -14.67
C ILE A 198 0.37 25.15 -15.76
N GLY A 199 -0.88 25.40 -16.14
CA GLY A 199 -1.69 24.57 -17.04
C GLY A 199 -1.42 24.70 -18.54
N TRP A 200 -0.20 24.99 -18.96
CA TRP A 200 0.19 24.92 -20.38
C TRP A 200 1.64 24.47 -20.55
N ARG A 201 1.99 24.06 -21.77
CA ARG A 201 3.37 23.66 -22.05
C ARG A 201 4.28 24.88 -22.07
N TRP A 202 4.97 25.13 -20.97
CA TRP A 202 5.94 26.22 -20.85
C TRP A 202 7.16 25.93 -21.70
N GLY A 203 7.74 26.94 -22.35
CA GLY A 203 8.92 26.71 -23.18
C GLY A 203 8.62 26.18 -24.57
N VAL A 204 7.39 26.38 -25.08
CA VAL A 204 6.98 25.93 -26.41
C VAL A 204 6.36 27.09 -27.20
N ASP A 205 7.05 27.57 -28.24
CA ASP A 205 6.67 28.78 -29.00
C ASP A 205 5.33 28.66 -29.72
N ALA A 206 4.98 27.44 -30.13
CA ALA A 206 3.68 27.14 -30.71
C ALA A 206 2.52 27.19 -29.69
N VAL A 207 2.84 27.20 -28.38
CA VAL A 207 1.86 27.18 -27.30
C VAL A 207 1.74 28.56 -26.65
N SER A 208 2.85 29.16 -26.22
CA SER A 208 2.88 30.42 -25.48
C SER A 208 4.05 31.32 -25.91
N SER A 209 3.84 32.64 -25.91
CA SER A 209 4.90 33.58 -26.23
C SER A 209 5.97 33.63 -25.13
N ALA A 210 7.22 33.90 -25.49
CA ALA A 210 8.31 34.06 -24.53
C ALA A 210 7.98 35.09 -23.44
N ALA A 211 7.34 36.21 -23.79
CA ALA A 211 6.93 37.23 -22.82
C ALA A 211 5.94 36.68 -21.76
N THR A 212 4.97 35.86 -22.19
CA THR A 212 3.97 35.25 -21.28
C THR A 212 4.64 34.26 -20.34
N ASP A 213 5.47 33.37 -20.88
CA ASP A 213 6.17 32.35 -20.11
C ASP A 213 7.16 32.96 -19.11
N ILE A 214 7.88 34.01 -19.52
CA ILE A 214 8.81 34.77 -18.66
C ILE A 214 8.03 35.43 -17.52
N ALA A 215 6.90 36.09 -17.82
CA ALA A 215 6.10 36.77 -16.80
C ALA A 215 5.57 35.77 -15.75
N TRP A 216 5.02 34.62 -16.18
CA TRP A 216 4.49 33.60 -15.28
C TRP A 216 5.57 32.90 -14.46
N LEU A 217 6.71 32.55 -15.07
CA LEU A 217 7.82 31.95 -14.32
C LEU A 217 8.43 32.97 -13.34
N THR A 218 8.52 34.25 -13.71
CA THR A 218 8.98 35.32 -12.81
C THR A 218 8.07 35.45 -11.59
N ALA A 219 6.75 35.47 -11.80
CA ALA A 219 5.78 35.51 -10.70
C ALA A 219 5.90 34.28 -9.80
N ALA A 220 6.03 33.08 -10.39
CA ALA A 220 6.16 31.83 -9.64
C ALA A 220 7.45 31.75 -8.82
N LEU A 221 8.57 32.20 -9.39
CA LEU A 221 9.84 32.28 -8.68
C LEU A 221 9.74 33.26 -7.52
N ASN A 222 9.21 34.47 -7.75
CA ASN A 222 9.03 35.49 -6.70
C ASN A 222 8.15 35.02 -5.54
N TYR A 223 7.13 34.20 -5.82
CA TYR A 223 6.30 33.58 -4.78
C TYR A 223 7.09 32.64 -3.86
N HIS A 224 8.05 31.88 -4.42
CA HIS A 224 8.90 30.96 -3.65
C HIS A 224 10.18 31.62 -3.08
N GLY A 225 10.49 32.87 -3.45
CA GLY A 225 11.64 33.66 -2.97
C GLY A 225 12.18 34.62 -4.03
N GLN A 226 13.17 35.48 -3.72
CA GLN A 226 13.77 36.34 -4.75
C GLN A 226 14.92 35.64 -5.47
N TYR A 227 14.69 35.23 -6.72
CA TYR A 227 15.67 34.52 -7.57
C TYR A 227 16.29 35.38 -8.69
N ILE A 228 15.94 36.68 -8.77
CA ILE A 228 16.50 37.59 -9.78
C ILE A 228 17.74 38.27 -9.21
N SER A 229 18.92 37.74 -9.54
CA SER A 229 20.17 38.44 -9.28
C SER A 229 20.37 39.58 -10.29
N THR A 230 20.45 40.82 -9.81
CA THR A 230 20.79 41.98 -10.66
C THR A 230 22.29 42.04 -11.03
N THR A 231 23.08 41.07 -10.58
CA THR A 231 24.53 41.01 -10.78
C THR A 231 24.97 39.56 -10.95
N SER A 232 24.83 39.00 -12.15
CA SER A 232 25.51 37.74 -12.49
C SER A 232 26.14 37.82 -13.88
N THR A 233 27.42 37.48 -13.94
CA THR A 233 28.14 37.16 -15.18
C THR A 233 27.73 35.76 -15.62
N ARG A 234 27.09 35.66 -16.78
CA ARG A 234 26.55 34.42 -17.37
C ARG A 234 27.55 33.25 -17.30
N VAL A 235 27.18 32.20 -16.58
CA VAL A 235 27.87 30.90 -16.56
C VAL A 235 27.01 29.89 -17.32
N ASP A 236 27.62 29.06 -18.17
CA ASP A 236 26.87 27.97 -18.83
C ASP A 236 26.32 27.01 -17.76
N PRO A 237 25.04 26.60 -17.86
CA PRO A 237 24.39 25.81 -16.81
C PRO A 237 25.11 24.48 -16.61
N GLN A 238 25.51 24.21 -15.37
CA GLN A 238 26.19 22.99 -14.96
C GLN A 238 25.18 21.94 -14.47
N PRO A 239 25.56 20.65 -14.38
CA PRO A 239 24.76 19.65 -13.67
C PRO A 239 24.50 20.07 -12.22
N CYS A 240 23.30 19.77 -11.70
CA CYS A 240 22.93 20.13 -10.31
C CYS A 240 23.80 19.42 -9.26
N ASN A 241 24.43 18.31 -9.62
CA ASN A 241 25.35 17.57 -8.77
C ASN A 241 26.64 17.21 -9.55
N PRO A 242 27.65 18.11 -9.62
CA PRO A 242 28.89 17.82 -10.32
C PRO A 242 29.67 16.74 -9.56
N ILE A 243 29.88 15.59 -10.20
CA ILE A 243 30.64 14.46 -9.65
C ILE A 243 32.02 14.96 -9.20
N THR A 244 32.29 14.97 -7.90
CA THR A 244 33.63 15.24 -7.36
C THR A 244 34.56 14.07 -7.67
N GLU A 245 35.71 14.36 -8.28
CA GLU A 245 36.83 13.44 -8.54
C GLU A 245 37.29 12.68 -7.29
N ARG A 246 36.65 11.56 -6.96
CA ARG A 246 37.23 10.42 -6.25
C ARG A 246 36.51 9.17 -6.73
N ASP A 247 36.98 8.66 -7.86
CA ASP A 247 37.02 7.23 -8.24
C ASP A 247 37.18 7.13 -9.76
N VAL A 248 38.31 7.62 -10.26
CA VAL A 248 38.80 7.28 -11.61
C VAL A 248 40.09 6.49 -11.43
N LEU A 249 39.98 5.17 -11.49
CA LEU A 249 41.08 4.30 -11.88
C LEU A 249 40.54 3.10 -12.66
N PHE A 250 40.07 3.32 -13.89
CA PHE A 250 40.31 2.41 -15.03
C PHE A 250 40.24 3.22 -16.34
N PRO A 251 41.17 3.02 -17.30
CA PRO A 251 41.28 3.87 -18.47
C PRO A 251 40.24 3.51 -19.53
N ASP A 252 39.39 4.49 -19.81
CA ASP A 252 39.03 5.02 -21.12
C ASP A 252 39.34 4.14 -22.36
N VAL A 253 38.43 3.21 -22.67
CA VAL A 253 38.11 2.82 -24.05
C VAL A 253 36.62 2.46 -24.09
N LEU A 254 35.86 3.06 -25.02
CA LEU A 254 34.46 2.77 -25.39
C LEU A 254 33.34 3.68 -24.83
N GLN A 255 33.45 5.01 -24.96
CA GLN A 255 32.27 5.89 -24.88
C GLN A 255 32.05 6.72 -26.15
N LYS A 256 31.76 6.04 -27.26
CA LYS A 256 31.02 6.62 -28.40
C LYS A 256 29.93 5.70 -28.97
N GLN A 257 29.57 4.61 -28.27
CA GLN A 257 28.51 3.69 -28.68
C GLN A 257 27.34 3.55 -27.69
N ASN A 258 27.38 4.16 -26.49
CA ASN A 258 26.43 3.84 -25.41
C ASN A 258 25.13 4.66 -25.33
N SER A 259 24.95 5.76 -26.07
CA SER A 259 23.70 6.54 -26.00
C SER A 259 22.49 5.87 -26.67
N LYS A 260 22.72 4.84 -27.51
CA LYS A 260 21.64 3.99 -28.03
C LYS A 260 21.24 2.91 -27.02
N THR A 261 22.21 2.35 -26.31
CA THR A 261 22.05 1.20 -25.42
C THR A 261 21.27 1.55 -24.15
N GLU A 262 21.37 2.78 -23.66
CA GLU A 262 20.71 3.25 -22.42
C GLU A 262 19.21 3.57 -22.64
N SER A 263 18.86 4.18 -23.78
CA SER A 263 17.46 4.35 -24.21
C SER A 263 16.80 3.00 -24.54
N GLU A 264 17.56 2.07 -25.13
CA GLU A 264 17.10 0.72 -25.42
C GLU A 264 16.91 -0.11 -24.15
N SER A 265 17.79 0.02 -23.14
CA SER A 265 17.65 -0.69 -21.85
C SER A 265 16.43 -0.21 -21.04
N VAL A 266 16.17 1.10 -20.98
CA VAL A 266 14.97 1.66 -20.33
C VAL A 266 13.70 1.19 -21.02
N HIS A 267 13.69 1.10 -22.35
CA HIS A 267 12.56 0.53 -23.09
C HIS A 267 12.40 -0.97 -22.83
N ILE A 268 13.48 -1.74 -22.73
CA ILE A 268 13.43 -3.17 -22.44
C ILE A 268 12.83 -3.42 -21.05
N GLU A 269 13.27 -2.71 -20.02
CA GLU A 269 12.74 -2.87 -18.66
C GLU A 269 11.24 -2.50 -18.57
N GLN A 270 10.85 -1.40 -19.21
CA GLN A 270 9.43 -1.02 -19.32
C GLN A 270 8.61 -2.09 -20.05
N MET A 271 9.11 -2.60 -21.19
CA MET A 271 8.41 -3.63 -21.94
C MET A 271 8.33 -4.95 -21.16
N GLN A 272 9.33 -5.28 -20.35
CA GLN A 272 9.31 -6.45 -19.46
C GLN A 272 8.21 -6.31 -18.39
N GLY A 273 8.14 -5.18 -17.69
CA GLY A 273 7.06 -4.94 -16.71
C GLY A 273 5.67 -4.98 -17.35
N MET A 274 5.52 -4.37 -18.53
CA MET A 274 4.27 -4.41 -19.30
C MET A 274 3.91 -5.84 -19.74
N ASN A 275 4.90 -6.64 -20.14
CA ASN A 275 4.70 -8.04 -20.49
C ASN A 275 4.22 -8.86 -19.27
N GLN A 276 4.91 -8.73 -18.14
CA GLN A 276 4.57 -9.41 -16.90
C GLN A 276 3.17 -9.06 -16.42
N GLU A 277 2.75 -7.80 -16.54
CA GLU A 277 1.39 -7.39 -16.21
C GLU A 277 0.35 -8.07 -17.09
N LEU A 278 0.56 -8.13 -18.41
CA LEU A 278 -0.37 -8.79 -19.33
C LEU A 278 -0.41 -10.30 -19.09
N GLU A 279 0.73 -10.96 -18.93
CA GLU A 279 0.80 -12.38 -18.60
C GLU A 279 0.03 -12.67 -17.31
N GLY A 280 0.27 -11.88 -16.27
CA GLY A 280 -0.44 -12.01 -15.00
C GLY A 280 -1.94 -11.77 -15.13
N LEU A 281 -2.37 -10.75 -15.87
CA LEU A 281 -3.79 -10.43 -16.05
C LEU A 281 -4.52 -11.48 -16.90
N ILE A 282 -3.91 -11.95 -17.99
CA ILE A 282 -4.44 -13.04 -18.82
C ILE A 282 -4.60 -14.31 -17.99
N ALA A 283 -3.57 -14.66 -17.22
CA ALA A 283 -3.60 -15.86 -16.39
C ALA A 283 -4.64 -15.77 -15.25
N ARG A 284 -4.78 -14.60 -14.61
CA ARG A 284 -5.85 -14.35 -13.62
C ARG A 284 -7.23 -14.43 -14.25
N TYR A 285 -7.42 -13.85 -15.43
CA TYR A 285 -8.67 -13.93 -16.18
C TYR A 285 -9.05 -15.39 -16.46
N GLN A 286 -8.12 -16.17 -17.03
CA GLN A 286 -8.32 -17.60 -17.32
C GLN A 286 -8.65 -18.38 -16.04
N THR A 287 -7.84 -18.23 -14.98
CA THR A 287 -8.03 -18.95 -13.72
C THR A 287 -9.40 -18.62 -13.11
N THR A 288 -9.80 -17.34 -13.13
CA THR A 288 -11.11 -16.91 -12.64
C THR A 288 -12.24 -17.50 -13.49
N LEU A 289 -12.11 -17.49 -14.81
CA LEU A 289 -13.10 -18.07 -15.72
C LEU A 289 -13.28 -19.56 -15.46
N ASN A 290 -12.18 -20.31 -15.36
CA ASN A 290 -12.20 -21.75 -15.08
C ASN A 290 -12.88 -22.06 -13.75
N MET A 291 -12.61 -21.28 -12.70
CA MET A 291 -13.28 -21.44 -11.40
C MET A 291 -14.79 -21.18 -11.49
N ILE A 292 -15.20 -20.10 -12.18
CA ILE A 292 -16.62 -19.77 -12.35
C ILE A 292 -17.31 -20.90 -13.11
N GLU A 293 -16.72 -21.39 -14.19
CA GLU A 293 -17.33 -22.44 -15.01
C GLU A 293 -17.40 -23.77 -14.29
N ALA A 294 -16.33 -24.16 -13.61
CA ALA A 294 -16.36 -25.34 -12.75
C ALA A 294 -17.44 -25.23 -11.67
N HIS A 295 -17.59 -24.08 -11.02
CA HIS A 295 -18.58 -23.85 -9.98
C HIS A 295 -20.02 -23.94 -10.48
N ASN A 296 -20.28 -23.48 -11.71
CA ASN A 296 -21.63 -23.44 -12.31
C ASN A 296 -21.92 -24.65 -13.23
N SER A 297 -20.98 -25.59 -13.37
CA SER A 297 -21.17 -26.81 -14.16
C SER A 297 -21.92 -27.91 -13.39
N SER A 298 -22.58 -28.81 -14.11
CA SER A 298 -23.32 -29.97 -13.57
C SER A 298 -22.41 -31.17 -13.19
N LEU A 299 -21.19 -30.91 -12.72
CA LEU A 299 -20.23 -31.94 -12.31
C LEU A 299 -20.66 -32.61 -10.99
N ASP A 300 -21.34 -33.77 -11.10
CA ASP A 300 -21.76 -34.61 -9.96
C ASP A 300 -21.04 -35.98 -9.92
N LEU A 301 -19.92 -36.10 -10.63
CA LEU A 301 -19.12 -37.33 -10.71
C LEU A 301 -17.79 -37.17 -9.96
N SER A 302 -17.30 -38.26 -9.37
CA SER A 302 -15.93 -38.30 -8.83
C SER A 302 -14.89 -38.02 -9.91
N THR A 303 -13.73 -37.47 -9.55
CA THR A 303 -12.66 -37.18 -10.51
C THR A 303 -12.19 -38.46 -11.21
N THR A 304 -12.14 -39.59 -10.48
CA THR A 304 -11.81 -40.89 -11.07
C THR A 304 -12.82 -41.31 -12.14
N GLN A 305 -14.12 -41.11 -11.93
CA GLN A 305 -15.14 -41.46 -12.91
C GLN A 305 -15.02 -40.62 -14.18
N ILE A 306 -14.77 -39.31 -14.05
CA ILE A 306 -14.58 -38.41 -15.20
C ILE A 306 -13.35 -38.81 -16.03
N VAL A 307 -12.26 -39.20 -15.36
CA VAL A 307 -11.06 -39.73 -16.03
C VAL A 307 -11.39 -41.01 -16.79
N ILE A 308 -12.13 -41.94 -16.18
CA ILE A 308 -12.55 -43.19 -16.84
C ILE A 308 -13.42 -42.90 -18.06
N ASP A 309 -14.40 -42.00 -17.94
CA ASP A 309 -15.35 -41.70 -19.01
C ASP A 309 -14.65 -41.03 -20.20
N ASN A 310 -13.75 -40.08 -19.95
CA ASN A 310 -12.97 -39.42 -21.00
C ASN A 310 -11.97 -40.35 -21.69
N LEU A 311 -11.36 -41.30 -20.96
CA LEU A 311 -10.47 -42.30 -21.56
C LEU A 311 -11.23 -43.31 -22.43
N ASN A 312 -12.51 -43.56 -22.14
CA ASN A 312 -13.32 -44.55 -22.82
C ASN A 312 -14.11 -44.02 -24.03
N ASN A 313 -14.46 -42.73 -24.07
CA ASN A 313 -15.48 -42.23 -25.01
C ASN A 313 -14.97 -41.47 -26.24
N ASP A 314 -13.67 -41.26 -26.46
CA ASP A 314 -13.09 -40.44 -27.57
C ASP A 314 -13.70 -39.02 -27.74
N GLN A 315 -14.61 -38.61 -26.85
CA GLN A 315 -15.36 -37.37 -26.84
C GLN A 315 -15.48 -36.89 -25.38
N PRO A 316 -15.34 -35.59 -25.13
CA PRO A 316 -15.44 -35.01 -23.79
C PRO A 316 -16.83 -35.25 -23.18
N THR A 317 -16.86 -35.50 -21.88
CA THR A 317 -18.12 -35.62 -21.11
C THR A 317 -18.93 -34.33 -21.26
N GLN A 318 -20.12 -34.41 -21.89
CA GLN A 318 -20.97 -33.24 -22.14
C GLN A 318 -21.56 -32.73 -20.83
N LEU A 319 -21.06 -31.59 -20.34
CA LEU A 319 -21.60 -30.91 -19.16
C LEU A 319 -22.80 -30.05 -19.56
N ALA A 320 -23.93 -30.24 -18.89
CA ALA A 320 -25.05 -29.31 -19.04
C ALA A 320 -24.72 -28.00 -18.33
N ILE A 321 -24.78 -26.90 -19.08
CA ILE A 321 -24.62 -25.51 -18.61
C ILE A 321 -25.93 -24.78 -18.91
N ALA A 322 -26.37 -23.88 -18.04
CA ALA A 322 -27.60 -23.14 -18.30
C ALA A 322 -27.45 -22.23 -19.53
N PRO A 323 -28.48 -22.04 -20.39
CA PRO A 323 -28.35 -21.27 -21.64
C PRO A 323 -27.82 -19.83 -21.46
N GLN A 324 -28.14 -19.18 -20.34
CA GLN A 324 -27.63 -17.85 -20.04
C GLN A 324 -26.14 -17.86 -19.65
N GLU A 325 -25.69 -18.91 -18.96
CA GLU A 325 -24.28 -19.12 -18.61
C GLU A 325 -23.44 -19.48 -19.83
N GLU A 326 -24.03 -20.16 -20.81
CA GLU A 326 -23.40 -20.47 -22.09
C GLU A 326 -23.07 -19.18 -22.89
N ILE A 327 -23.97 -18.19 -22.89
CA ILE A 327 -23.74 -16.89 -23.53
C ILE A 327 -22.59 -16.15 -22.84
N TYR A 328 -22.58 -16.12 -21.50
CA TYR A 328 -21.50 -15.47 -20.75
C TYR A 328 -20.16 -16.19 -20.94
N SER A 329 -20.16 -17.52 -20.89
CA SER A 329 -18.99 -18.36 -21.14
C SER A 329 -18.40 -18.10 -22.52
N SER A 330 -19.24 -18.12 -23.57
CA SER A 330 -18.80 -17.86 -24.95
C SER A 330 -18.13 -16.49 -25.09
N LYS A 331 -18.71 -15.44 -24.50
CA LYS A 331 -18.14 -14.09 -24.54
C LYS A 331 -16.79 -14.03 -23.82
N SER A 332 -16.69 -14.59 -22.61
CA SER A 332 -15.44 -14.57 -21.84
C SER A 332 -14.31 -15.32 -22.53
N HIS A 333 -14.60 -16.47 -23.16
CA HIS A 333 -13.63 -17.22 -23.95
C HIS A 333 -13.16 -16.46 -25.20
N GLN A 334 -14.06 -15.76 -25.89
CA GLN A 334 -13.69 -14.91 -27.03
C GLN A 334 -12.76 -13.78 -26.62
N VAL A 335 -13.05 -13.10 -25.50
CA VAL A 335 -12.21 -12.05 -24.92
C VAL A 335 -10.82 -12.58 -24.59
N LEU A 336 -10.76 -13.76 -23.96
CA LEU A 336 -9.51 -14.39 -23.57
C LEU A 336 -8.66 -14.81 -24.77
N ALA A 337 -9.28 -15.39 -25.80
CA ALA A 337 -8.61 -15.74 -27.05
C ALA A 337 -8.09 -14.47 -27.78
N GLU A 338 -8.90 -13.41 -27.82
CA GLU A 338 -8.49 -12.12 -28.38
C GLU A 338 -7.32 -11.52 -27.59
N ALA A 339 -7.36 -11.55 -26.26
CA ALA A 339 -6.30 -11.05 -25.41
C ALA A 339 -4.98 -11.81 -25.61
N LYS A 340 -5.02 -13.15 -25.66
CA LYS A 340 -3.85 -13.99 -25.96
C LYS A 340 -3.25 -13.63 -27.33
N LYS A 341 -4.09 -13.47 -28.36
CA LYS A 341 -3.65 -13.03 -29.69
C LYS A 341 -3.01 -11.64 -29.65
N LYS A 342 -3.62 -10.69 -28.94
CA LYS A 342 -3.13 -9.32 -28.78
C LYS A 342 -1.83 -9.24 -27.98
N HIS A 343 -1.63 -10.14 -27.02
CA HIS A 343 -0.37 -10.29 -26.29
C HIS A 343 0.76 -10.83 -27.18
N GLN A 344 0.47 -11.80 -28.05
CA GLN A 344 1.45 -12.24 -29.06
C GLN A 344 1.83 -11.11 -30.04
N GLN A 345 0.85 -10.29 -30.43
CA GLN A 345 1.12 -9.08 -31.23
C GLN A 345 1.99 -8.07 -30.47
N PHE A 346 1.75 -7.88 -29.17
CA PHE A 346 2.58 -7.03 -28.32
C PHE A 346 4.04 -7.52 -28.27
N LEU A 347 4.26 -8.83 -28.08
CA LEU A 347 5.59 -9.44 -28.11
C LEU A 347 6.27 -9.28 -29.48
N GLU A 348 5.51 -9.42 -30.57
CA GLU A 348 6.03 -9.18 -31.92
C GLU A 348 6.46 -7.72 -32.11
N LEU A 349 5.66 -6.76 -31.65
CA LEU A 349 6.02 -5.34 -31.71
C LEU A 349 7.27 -5.01 -30.89
N ILE A 350 7.49 -5.68 -29.76
CA ILE A 350 8.74 -5.58 -29.00
C ILE A 350 9.92 -6.13 -29.82
N ARG A 351 9.77 -7.31 -30.44
CA ARG A 351 10.82 -7.89 -31.30
C ARG A 351 11.16 -7.01 -32.50
N GLN A 352 10.19 -6.28 -33.02
CA GLN A 352 10.35 -5.30 -34.10
C GLN A 352 10.83 -3.92 -33.62
N GLN A 353 11.08 -3.75 -32.31
CA GLN A 353 11.45 -2.48 -31.67
C GLN A 353 10.42 -1.34 -31.84
N GLU A 354 9.16 -1.68 -32.11
CA GLU A 354 8.06 -0.72 -32.26
C GLU A 354 7.42 -0.36 -30.91
N TYR A 355 8.22 0.14 -29.96
CA TYR A 355 7.83 0.31 -28.55
C TYR A 355 6.57 1.18 -28.33
N GLN A 356 6.33 2.20 -29.17
CA GLN A 356 5.11 3.01 -29.06
C GLN A 356 3.85 2.22 -29.42
N LYS A 357 3.91 1.39 -30.47
CA LYS A 357 2.79 0.53 -30.85
C LYS A 357 2.64 -0.60 -29.84
N ALA A 358 3.74 -1.14 -29.29
CA ALA A 358 3.69 -2.10 -28.19
C ALA A 358 2.96 -1.50 -26.97
N ARG A 359 3.26 -0.25 -26.56
CA ARG A 359 2.53 0.43 -25.48
C ARG A 359 1.03 0.56 -25.76
N GLN A 360 0.65 0.95 -26.97
CA GLN A 360 -0.75 1.03 -27.37
C GLN A 360 -1.44 -0.34 -27.33
N GLN A 361 -0.76 -1.37 -27.83
CA GLN A 361 -1.25 -2.75 -27.83
C GLN A 361 -1.44 -3.27 -26.41
N TRP A 362 -0.49 -3.01 -25.51
CA TRP A 362 -0.62 -3.33 -24.09
C TRP A 362 -1.83 -2.65 -23.46
N TYR A 363 -2.01 -1.34 -23.68
CA TYR A 363 -3.14 -0.59 -23.11
C TYR A 363 -4.48 -1.14 -23.59
N GLN A 364 -4.60 -1.45 -24.89
CA GLN A 364 -5.80 -2.06 -25.47
C GLN A 364 -6.08 -3.45 -24.89
N THR A 365 -5.04 -4.28 -24.76
CA THR A 365 -5.17 -5.66 -24.23
C THR A 365 -5.58 -5.64 -22.77
N ARG A 366 -4.93 -4.78 -21.98
CA ARG A 366 -5.23 -4.57 -20.57
C ARG A 366 -6.68 -4.14 -20.36
N ASN A 367 -7.13 -3.13 -21.10
CA ASN A 367 -8.50 -2.64 -20.98
C ASN A 367 -9.54 -3.63 -21.50
N LEU A 368 -9.22 -4.40 -22.55
CA LEU A 368 -10.09 -5.48 -23.03
C LEU A 368 -10.38 -6.49 -21.91
N LEU A 369 -9.34 -6.92 -21.20
CA LEU A 369 -9.45 -7.86 -20.08
C LEU A 369 -10.20 -7.25 -18.88
N LEU A 370 -9.80 -6.05 -18.42
CA LEU A 370 -10.43 -5.41 -17.26
C LEU A 370 -11.91 -5.10 -17.49
N ASN A 371 -12.27 -4.57 -18.67
CA ASN A 371 -13.66 -4.20 -18.97
C ASN A 371 -14.59 -5.41 -19.16
N ASN A 372 -14.02 -6.60 -19.39
CA ASN A 372 -14.75 -7.84 -19.57
C ASN A 372 -14.37 -8.89 -18.52
N TYR A 373 -13.84 -8.46 -17.37
CA TYR A 373 -13.41 -9.36 -16.31
C TYR A 373 -14.61 -10.19 -15.82
N PRO A 374 -14.48 -11.53 -15.64
CA PRO A 374 -15.62 -12.39 -15.30
C PRO A 374 -16.21 -12.01 -13.93
N THR A 375 -17.34 -11.32 -13.94
CA THR A 375 -18.00 -10.73 -12.75
C THR A 375 -19.53 -10.84 -12.80
N ASP A 376 -20.02 -11.56 -13.80
CA ASP A 376 -21.42 -11.76 -14.14
C ASP A 376 -22.07 -12.96 -13.43
N ARG A 377 -21.27 -13.83 -12.82
CA ARG A 377 -21.67 -15.09 -12.19
C ARG A 377 -21.11 -15.22 -10.77
N LEU A 378 -21.64 -16.19 -10.02
CA LEU A 378 -21.21 -16.50 -8.66
C LEU A 378 -19.78 -17.07 -8.67
N LEU A 379 -18.93 -16.53 -7.79
CA LEU A 379 -17.55 -16.94 -7.53
C LEU A 379 -17.31 -17.12 -6.02
N ALA A 380 -18.36 -17.08 -5.22
CA ALA A 380 -18.26 -17.11 -3.77
C ALA A 380 -17.55 -18.39 -3.34
N GLN A 381 -16.51 -18.24 -2.52
CA GLN A 381 -15.81 -19.34 -1.87
C GLN A 381 -15.70 -19.04 -0.37
N PRO A 382 -15.62 -20.07 0.49
CA PRO A 382 -15.45 -19.85 1.93
C PRO A 382 -14.15 -19.13 2.22
N GLU A 383 -14.19 -17.85 2.61
CA GLU A 383 -13.03 -17.00 2.87
C GLU A 383 -13.42 -15.85 3.80
N VAL A 384 -12.44 -15.25 4.48
CA VAL A 384 -12.68 -13.99 5.20
C VAL A 384 -12.84 -12.86 4.19
N ARG A 385 -13.97 -12.18 4.22
CA ARG A 385 -14.26 -11.00 3.40
C ARG A 385 -14.51 -9.85 4.35
N ALA A 386 -13.43 -9.20 4.75
CA ALA A 386 -13.48 -8.17 5.77
C ALA A 386 -13.59 -6.77 5.16
N MET A 387 -14.17 -5.83 5.91
CA MET A 387 -14.18 -4.41 5.56
C MET A 387 -13.92 -3.56 6.80
N TRP A 388 -13.04 -2.55 6.68
CA TRP A 388 -12.91 -1.52 7.71
C TRP A 388 -14.00 -0.46 7.55
N VAL A 389 -14.71 -0.20 8.64
CA VAL A 389 -15.67 0.91 8.75
C VAL A 389 -14.99 2.00 9.55
N ASP A 390 -14.50 3.00 8.83
CA ASP A 390 -13.75 4.12 9.38
C ASP A 390 -14.64 5.08 10.17
N ARG A 391 -14.03 5.81 11.10
CA ARG A 391 -14.67 6.82 11.95
C ARG A 391 -15.37 7.89 11.12
N GLY A 392 -14.85 8.26 9.95
CA GLY A 392 -15.49 9.21 9.04
C GLY A 392 -16.86 8.71 8.59
N THR A 393 -16.94 7.47 8.15
CA THR A 393 -18.18 6.76 7.81
C THR A 393 -19.15 6.69 9.00
N ILE A 394 -18.66 6.34 10.20
CA ILE A 394 -19.50 6.25 11.42
C ILE A 394 -20.10 7.61 11.79
N VAL A 395 -19.27 8.66 11.78
CA VAL A 395 -19.71 10.04 12.05
C VAL A 395 -20.72 10.53 11.02
N LYS A 396 -20.50 10.21 9.72
CA LYS A 396 -21.44 10.56 8.64
C LYS A 396 -22.78 9.85 8.78
N ALA A 397 -22.83 8.64 9.37
CA ALA A 397 -24.07 7.90 9.56
C ALA A 397 -25.04 8.64 10.51
N LYS A 398 -24.56 9.23 11.61
CA LYS A 398 -25.33 10.04 12.59
C LYS A 398 -26.52 9.37 13.29
N SER A 399 -26.96 8.19 12.87
CA SER A 399 -28.15 7.50 13.39
C SER A 399 -28.09 5.99 13.14
N PRO A 400 -28.79 5.19 13.94
CA PRO A 400 -28.92 3.75 13.72
C PRO A 400 -29.46 3.37 12.33
N GLN A 401 -30.43 4.11 11.80
CA GLN A 401 -31.06 3.79 10.51
C GLN A 401 -30.11 4.00 9.33
N ASN A 402 -29.27 5.05 9.38
CA ASN A 402 -28.27 5.27 8.34
C ASN A 402 -27.11 4.27 8.46
N LEU A 403 -26.75 3.88 9.68
CA LEU A 403 -25.76 2.83 9.90
C LEU A 403 -26.28 1.49 9.38
N ALA A 404 -27.56 1.17 9.59
CA ALA A 404 -28.21 -0.02 9.05
C ALA A 404 -28.07 -0.12 7.52
N ARG A 405 -28.24 0.99 6.78
CA ARG A 405 -28.04 1.01 5.32
C ARG A 405 -26.61 0.67 4.92
N ILE A 406 -25.60 1.07 5.69
CA ILE A 406 -24.20 0.72 5.42
C ILE A 406 -24.02 -0.79 5.61
N PHE A 407 -24.54 -1.34 6.71
CA PHE A 407 -24.52 -2.78 6.98
C PHE A 407 -25.31 -3.60 5.94
N ASP A 408 -26.45 -3.12 5.47
CA ASP A 408 -27.23 -3.75 4.39
C ASP A 408 -26.43 -3.86 3.10
N ARG A 409 -25.69 -2.79 2.73
CA ARG A 409 -24.83 -2.78 1.53
C ARG A 409 -23.67 -3.76 1.67
N MET A 410 -23.02 -3.81 2.84
CA MET A 410 -21.94 -4.75 3.14
C MET A 410 -22.42 -6.21 3.09
N ALA A 411 -23.52 -6.53 3.78
CA ALA A 411 -24.09 -7.87 3.80
C ALA A 411 -24.52 -8.33 2.40
N ALA A 412 -25.21 -7.48 1.64
CA ALA A 412 -25.59 -7.81 0.27
C ALA A 412 -24.38 -8.04 -0.66
N SER A 413 -23.21 -7.49 -0.31
CA SER A 413 -21.96 -7.67 -1.05
C SER A 413 -21.15 -8.88 -0.57
N GLY A 414 -21.69 -9.66 0.36
CA GLY A 414 -21.06 -10.85 0.93
C GLY A 414 -19.96 -10.56 1.95
N ILE A 415 -19.80 -9.31 2.42
CA ILE A 415 -18.90 -9.02 3.54
C ILE A 415 -19.38 -9.82 4.75
N ASN A 416 -18.47 -10.53 5.42
CA ASN A 416 -18.79 -11.42 6.53
C ASN A 416 -18.06 -11.06 7.83
N THR A 417 -17.10 -10.14 7.78
CA THR A 417 -16.36 -9.62 8.93
C THR A 417 -16.23 -8.11 8.83
N VAL A 418 -16.52 -7.38 9.90
CA VAL A 418 -16.44 -5.92 9.93
C VAL A 418 -15.43 -5.48 10.99
N PHE A 419 -14.39 -4.75 10.58
CA PHE A 419 -13.49 -4.07 11.50
C PHE A 419 -14.05 -2.66 11.76
N PHE A 420 -14.80 -2.52 12.85
CA PHE A 420 -15.58 -1.31 13.13
C PHE A 420 -14.79 -0.36 14.04
N GLU A 421 -14.44 0.83 13.55
CA GLU A 421 -13.57 1.77 14.29
C GLU A 421 -14.22 2.19 15.61
N THR A 422 -13.66 1.66 16.70
CA THR A 422 -14.23 1.70 18.04
C THR A 422 -13.51 2.72 18.93
N LEU A 423 -12.18 2.80 18.82
CA LEU A 423 -11.34 3.77 19.52
C LEU A 423 -10.37 4.43 18.53
N ASN A 424 -10.49 5.75 18.36
CA ASN A 424 -9.63 6.57 17.51
C ASN A 424 -9.22 7.84 18.24
N ALA A 425 -7.95 8.25 18.15
CA ALA A 425 -7.46 9.46 18.81
C ALA A 425 -7.84 9.55 20.31
N SER A 426 -7.85 8.39 20.99
CA SER A 426 -8.27 8.24 22.39
C SER A 426 -9.73 8.59 22.69
N TYR A 427 -10.56 8.72 21.67
CA TYR A 427 -11.99 8.90 21.78
C TYR A 427 -12.72 7.61 21.39
N PRO A 428 -13.38 6.92 22.33
CA PRO A 428 -14.31 5.87 21.96
C PRO A 428 -15.51 6.46 21.22
N ILE A 429 -16.05 5.73 20.26
CA ILE A 429 -17.32 6.08 19.62
C ILE A 429 -18.53 5.79 20.52
N TYR A 430 -18.35 5.01 21.59
CA TYR A 430 -19.39 4.58 22.53
C TYR A 430 -19.23 5.30 23.90
N PRO A 431 -20.27 5.32 24.77
CA PRO A 431 -20.19 5.95 26.08
C PRO A 431 -19.36 5.11 27.08
N SER A 432 -18.06 5.35 27.11
CA SER A 432 -17.11 4.66 27.99
C SER A 432 -17.17 5.17 29.43
N ARG A 433 -16.89 4.27 30.39
CA ARG A 433 -16.62 4.57 31.81
C ARG A 433 -15.12 4.61 32.11
N VAL A 434 -14.30 4.10 31.19
CA VAL A 434 -12.83 4.06 31.32
C VAL A 434 -12.19 5.29 30.66
N ALA A 435 -12.56 5.59 29.42
CA ALA A 435 -12.09 6.77 28.71
C ALA A 435 -12.83 8.03 29.19
N PRO A 436 -12.15 9.19 29.29
CA PRO A 436 -12.71 10.40 29.88
C PRO A 436 -13.80 11.08 29.03
N GLU A 437 -13.77 10.91 27.71
CA GLU A 437 -14.66 11.62 26.79
C GLU A 437 -15.02 10.72 25.59
N GLN A 438 -16.31 10.61 25.24
CA GLN A 438 -16.75 10.03 23.96
C GLN A 438 -16.34 10.94 22.80
N ASN A 439 -16.15 10.39 21.60
CA ASN A 439 -15.83 11.20 20.42
C ASN A 439 -16.84 12.36 20.24
N PRO A 440 -16.40 13.63 20.23
CA PRO A 440 -17.30 14.79 20.23
C PRO A 440 -18.16 14.91 18.96
N LEU A 441 -17.79 14.17 17.90
CA LEU A 441 -18.55 14.08 16.66
C LEU A 441 -19.71 13.08 16.72
N ILE A 442 -19.78 12.25 17.77
CA ILE A 442 -20.87 11.31 18.05
C ILE A 442 -21.74 11.91 19.15
N LYS A 443 -23.00 12.27 18.82
CA LYS A 443 -23.89 13.00 19.73
C LYS A 443 -25.12 12.17 20.08
N GLY A 444 -25.24 11.77 21.35
CA GLY A 444 -26.48 11.22 21.91
C GLY A 444 -26.85 9.82 21.42
N TRP A 445 -25.89 9.02 20.95
CA TRP A 445 -26.11 7.62 20.59
C TRP A 445 -24.86 6.76 20.79
N ASP A 446 -25.05 5.44 20.79
CA ASP A 446 -23.99 4.42 20.89
C ASP A 446 -23.90 3.66 19.54
N PRO A 447 -22.94 4.03 18.67
CA PRO A 447 -22.74 3.36 17.40
C PRO A 447 -22.22 1.93 17.54
N LEU A 448 -21.48 1.59 18.60
CA LEU A 448 -20.92 0.24 18.77
C LEU A 448 -22.03 -0.75 19.12
N ALA A 449 -22.89 -0.41 20.10
CA ALA A 449 -24.06 -1.24 20.43
C ALA A 449 -24.94 -1.47 19.20
N THR A 450 -25.17 -0.41 18.42
CA THR A 450 -25.97 -0.49 17.20
C THR A 450 -25.29 -1.38 16.15
N ALA A 451 -24.00 -1.20 15.91
CA ALA A 451 -23.26 -1.94 14.90
C ALA A 451 -23.19 -3.44 15.19
N VAL A 452 -23.01 -3.82 16.47
CA VAL A 452 -23.02 -5.24 16.89
C VAL A 452 -24.35 -5.89 16.52
N ASN A 453 -25.48 -5.29 16.91
CA ASN A 453 -26.81 -5.81 16.58
C ASN A 453 -27.01 -5.92 15.05
N LEU A 454 -26.63 -4.87 14.30
CA LEU A 454 -26.77 -4.85 12.84
C LEU A 454 -25.92 -5.92 12.15
N ALA A 455 -24.70 -6.18 12.66
CA ALA A 455 -23.83 -7.22 12.13
C ALA A 455 -24.46 -8.61 12.31
N HIS A 456 -24.87 -8.92 13.54
CA HIS A 456 -25.44 -10.21 13.91
C HIS A 456 -26.78 -10.51 13.20
N GLU A 457 -27.66 -9.51 13.07
CA GLU A 457 -28.89 -9.61 12.26
C GLU A 457 -28.64 -10.03 10.80
N ARG A 458 -27.42 -9.78 10.30
CA ARG A 458 -27.01 -10.04 8.91
C ARG A 458 -26.00 -11.19 8.79
N GLY A 459 -25.76 -11.93 9.88
CA GLY A 459 -24.79 -13.03 9.88
C GLY A 459 -23.34 -12.60 9.64
N MET A 460 -23.01 -11.35 9.97
CA MET A 460 -21.63 -10.82 9.92
C MET A 460 -21.04 -10.80 11.32
N GLU A 461 -19.73 -11.05 11.42
CA GLU A 461 -18.98 -10.77 12.63
C GLU A 461 -18.59 -9.30 12.71
N LEU A 462 -18.63 -8.74 13.93
CA LEU A 462 -18.09 -7.43 14.22
C LEU A 462 -16.91 -7.53 15.16
N HIS A 463 -15.76 -7.07 14.68
CA HIS A 463 -14.54 -6.95 15.44
C HIS A 463 -14.31 -5.48 15.76
N ALA A 464 -14.24 -5.12 17.05
CA ALA A 464 -14.03 -3.74 17.46
C ALA A 464 -12.59 -3.32 17.15
N TRP A 465 -12.43 -2.34 16.25
CA TRP A 465 -11.14 -1.82 15.82
C TRP A 465 -10.64 -0.72 16.76
N VAL A 466 -9.50 -0.99 17.42
CA VAL A 466 -8.95 -0.16 18.49
C VAL A 466 -7.55 0.30 18.12
N TRP A 467 -7.34 1.63 18.09
CA TRP A 467 -6.00 2.20 18.06
C TRP A 467 -5.36 2.04 19.44
N VAL A 468 -4.35 1.16 19.54
CA VAL A 468 -3.74 0.80 20.82
C VAL A 468 -2.79 1.89 21.31
N PHE A 469 -1.64 2.08 20.64
CA PHE A 469 -0.65 3.06 21.11
C PHE A 469 -0.76 4.43 20.43
N ALA A 470 -1.41 4.54 19.28
CA ALA A 470 -1.68 5.87 18.68
C ALA A 470 -2.81 6.58 19.43
N ALA A 471 -2.46 7.67 20.11
CA ALA A 471 -3.32 8.33 21.08
C ALA A 471 -3.99 9.59 20.54
N ALA A 472 -3.36 10.30 19.60
CA ALA A 472 -3.93 11.51 19.01
C ALA A 472 -3.50 11.65 17.55
N ASN A 473 -4.31 12.33 16.75
CA ASN A 473 -3.94 12.67 15.38
C ASN A 473 -4.50 14.04 14.96
N GLN A 474 -3.71 14.77 14.17
CA GLN A 474 -4.05 16.12 13.72
C GLN A 474 -5.30 16.18 12.83
N ALA A 475 -5.59 15.14 12.05
CA ALA A 475 -6.76 15.13 11.18
C ALA A 475 -8.07 15.11 11.97
N HIS A 476 -8.14 14.33 13.05
CA HIS A 476 -9.27 14.34 13.98
C HIS A 476 -9.42 15.70 14.67
N ASN A 477 -8.31 16.32 15.09
CA ASN A 477 -8.35 17.65 15.70
C ASN A 477 -8.97 18.70 14.76
N ARG A 478 -8.59 18.70 13.47
CA ARG A 478 -9.14 19.63 12.45
C ARG A 478 -10.65 19.53 12.32
N ILE A 479 -11.18 18.32 12.27
CA ILE A 479 -12.62 18.09 12.04
C ILE A 479 -13.47 18.15 13.31
N SER A 480 -12.84 18.22 14.49
CA SER A 480 -13.51 18.31 15.79
C SER A 480 -13.33 19.68 16.46
N ASP A 481 -12.87 20.67 15.69
CA ASP A 481 -12.62 22.05 16.14
C ASP A 481 -11.70 22.12 17.38
N ARG A 482 -10.72 21.21 17.47
CA ARG A 482 -9.69 21.20 18.52
C ARG A 482 -8.40 21.85 17.98
N PRO A 483 -7.54 22.42 18.85
CA PRO A 483 -6.21 22.87 18.46
C PRO A 483 -5.45 21.75 17.74
N ILE A 484 -4.70 22.11 16.69
CA ILE A 484 -4.03 21.13 15.84
C ILE A 484 -3.08 20.21 16.62
N ASP A 485 -2.41 20.74 17.64
CA ASP A 485 -1.46 20.09 18.54
C ASP A 485 -2.11 19.51 19.81
N TYR A 486 -3.44 19.49 19.90
CA TYR A 486 -4.15 18.87 21.01
C TYR A 486 -3.81 17.37 21.11
N LEU A 487 -3.43 16.93 22.31
CA LEU A 487 -2.98 15.56 22.59
C LEU A 487 -4.14 14.56 22.80
N GLY A 488 -5.38 14.98 22.60
CA GLY A 488 -6.54 14.15 22.91
C GLY A 488 -6.87 14.15 24.41
N PRO A 489 -8.02 13.57 24.77
CA PRO A 489 -8.60 13.74 26.11
C PRO A 489 -7.83 12.99 27.20
N VAL A 490 -7.06 11.95 26.84
CA VAL A 490 -6.30 11.14 27.80
C VAL A 490 -4.91 11.72 28.04
N LEU A 491 -4.12 11.95 26.98
CA LEU A 491 -2.75 12.47 27.13
C LEU A 491 -2.71 13.92 27.63
N SER A 492 -3.77 14.71 27.45
CA SER A 492 -3.90 16.01 28.10
C SER A 492 -4.07 15.91 29.62
N LEU A 493 -4.70 14.84 30.13
CA LEU A 493 -4.79 14.56 31.57
C LEU A 493 -3.53 13.87 32.10
N HIS A 494 -2.86 13.08 31.26
CA HIS A 494 -1.68 12.29 31.61
C HIS A 494 -0.50 12.56 30.65
N PRO A 495 0.11 13.76 30.67
CA PRO A 495 1.20 14.11 29.74
C PRO A 495 2.48 13.29 29.94
N ASP A 496 2.65 12.65 31.11
CA ASP A 496 3.75 11.72 31.41
C ASP A 496 3.58 10.35 30.72
N TRP A 497 2.41 10.06 30.13
CA TRP A 497 2.12 8.82 29.39
C TRP A 497 2.55 8.87 27.91
N LEU A 498 3.01 10.02 27.45
CA LEU A 498 3.35 10.30 26.07
C LEU A 498 4.73 9.72 25.69
N ILE A 499 4.84 9.12 24.50
CA ILE A 499 6.13 8.89 23.83
C ILE A 499 6.75 10.22 23.42
N ARG A 500 8.05 10.39 23.69
CA ARG A 500 8.84 11.51 23.19
C ARG A 500 9.94 11.07 22.23
N ASN A 501 10.33 11.95 21.32
CA ASN A 501 11.60 11.85 20.60
C ASN A 501 12.78 12.25 21.52
N ARG A 502 14.01 12.20 21.01
CA ARG A 502 15.22 12.63 21.75
C ARG A 502 15.21 14.11 22.15
N GLN A 503 14.55 14.95 21.36
CA GLN A 503 14.41 16.39 21.58
C GLN A 503 13.31 16.72 22.59
N GLY A 504 12.51 15.73 22.99
CA GLY A 504 11.40 15.87 23.94
C GLY A 504 10.05 16.16 23.28
N ASP A 505 9.97 16.15 21.95
CA ASP A 505 8.74 16.48 21.24
C ASP A 505 7.68 15.36 21.28
N PRO A 506 6.39 15.71 21.27
CA PRO A 506 5.27 14.77 21.45
C PRO A 506 4.75 14.10 20.18
N PHE A 507 5.05 14.65 19.01
CA PHE A 507 4.46 14.23 17.73
C PHE A 507 5.49 13.58 16.82
N ASP A 508 5.04 12.63 15.99
CA ASP A 508 5.83 12.15 14.84
C ASP A 508 5.76 13.19 13.71
N TYR A 509 6.87 13.89 13.45
CA TYR A 509 6.94 15.03 12.53
C TYR A 509 6.95 14.63 11.04
N ASN A 510 7.09 13.33 10.74
CA ASN A 510 7.32 12.85 9.37
C ASN A 510 6.08 12.25 8.71
N THR A 511 4.89 12.62 9.19
CA THR A 511 3.62 12.28 8.52
C THR A 511 2.88 13.57 8.17
N GLN A 512 2.25 13.65 7.00
CA GLN A 512 1.39 14.79 6.61
C GLN A 512 0.28 15.09 7.65
N GLN A 513 -0.03 14.10 8.50
CA GLN A 513 -0.91 14.21 9.65
C GLN A 513 -0.22 13.67 10.90
N LYS A 514 0.37 14.57 11.70
CA LYS A 514 1.13 14.19 12.89
C LYS A 514 0.27 13.41 13.88
N LYS A 515 0.89 12.42 14.53
CA LYS A 515 0.25 11.59 15.56
C LYS A 515 1.09 11.59 16.83
N ALA A 516 0.42 11.57 17.98
CA ALA A 516 1.03 11.37 19.29
C ALA A 516 0.70 9.95 19.78
N PHE A 517 1.61 9.35 20.53
CA PHE A 517 1.51 7.96 20.95
C PHE A 517 1.67 7.82 22.47
N TYR A 518 1.00 6.84 23.04
CA TYR A 518 1.23 6.37 24.40
C TYR A 518 2.56 5.61 24.50
N ASP A 519 3.30 5.79 25.60
CA ASP A 519 4.53 5.05 25.90
C ASP A 519 4.21 3.60 26.29
N PRO A 520 4.53 2.59 25.46
CA PRO A 520 4.25 1.19 25.75
C PRO A 520 4.95 0.68 26.99
N ALA A 521 6.05 1.33 27.43
CA ALA A 521 6.74 0.96 28.67
C ALA A 521 6.04 1.46 29.93
N ASN A 522 5.04 2.34 29.82
CA ASN A 522 4.34 2.86 30.99
C ASN A 522 3.27 1.86 31.47
N PRO A 523 3.39 1.29 32.69
CA PRO A 523 2.42 0.32 33.20
C PRO A 523 0.99 0.88 33.33
N GLU A 524 0.85 2.17 33.63
CA GLU A 524 -0.47 2.81 33.75
C GLU A 524 -1.17 2.91 32.38
N VAL A 525 -0.40 3.16 31.32
CA VAL A 525 -0.90 3.10 29.92
C VAL A 525 -1.36 1.70 29.59
N GLN A 526 -0.54 0.67 29.87
CA GLN A 526 -0.92 -0.71 29.58
C GLN A 526 -2.21 -1.08 30.31
N GLN A 527 -2.32 -0.75 31.60
CA GLN A 527 -3.52 -1.02 32.39
C GLN A 527 -4.75 -0.26 31.87
N TYR A 528 -4.61 1.01 31.48
CA TYR A 528 -5.68 1.79 30.87
C TYR A 528 -6.18 1.14 29.58
N LEU A 529 -5.28 0.83 28.64
CA LEU A 529 -5.65 0.24 27.36
C LEU A 529 -6.27 -1.15 27.54
N LEU A 530 -5.74 -1.99 28.43
CA LEU A 530 -6.35 -3.27 28.79
C LEU A 530 -7.76 -3.06 29.37
N SER A 531 -7.97 -2.05 30.22
CA SER A 531 -9.28 -1.75 30.78
C SER A 531 -10.28 -1.34 29.70
N VAL A 532 -9.85 -0.58 28.69
CA VAL A 532 -10.70 -0.24 27.52
C VAL A 532 -11.04 -1.48 26.70
N LEU A 533 -10.07 -2.36 26.44
CA LEU A 533 -10.32 -3.62 25.71
C LEU A 533 -11.33 -4.51 26.45
N ASN A 534 -11.18 -4.65 27.77
CA ASN A 534 -12.10 -5.41 28.61
C ASN A 534 -13.48 -4.75 28.72
N GLU A 535 -13.55 -3.42 28.73
CA GLU A 535 -14.84 -2.71 28.71
C GLU A 535 -15.61 -3.03 27.42
N ILE A 536 -14.92 -3.05 26.28
CA ILE A 536 -15.52 -3.41 24.99
C ILE A 536 -15.98 -4.87 25.00
N SER A 537 -15.12 -5.82 25.35
CA SER A 537 -15.43 -7.26 25.27
C SER A 537 -16.51 -7.70 26.25
N ASN A 538 -16.61 -7.07 27.43
CA ASN A 538 -17.56 -7.45 28.47
C ASN A 538 -18.92 -6.76 28.33
N ASN A 539 -18.97 -5.55 27.78
CA ASN A 539 -20.22 -4.79 27.67
C ASN A 539 -20.91 -4.92 26.31
N TYR A 540 -20.17 -5.35 25.28
CA TYR A 540 -20.68 -5.51 23.92
C TYR A 540 -20.46 -6.94 23.45
N GLN A 541 -21.43 -7.52 22.76
CA GLN A 541 -21.29 -8.85 22.14
C GLN A 541 -20.48 -8.77 20.84
N VAL A 542 -19.28 -8.20 20.91
CA VAL A 542 -18.36 -8.21 19.78
C VAL A 542 -17.83 -9.62 19.55
N ASP A 543 -17.60 -9.99 18.29
CA ASP A 543 -17.07 -11.30 17.92
C ASP A 543 -15.53 -11.32 18.00
N GLY A 544 -14.92 -10.14 17.96
CA GLY A 544 -13.48 -9.98 18.09
C GLY A 544 -13.01 -8.57 18.46
N ILE A 545 -11.71 -8.46 18.71
CA ILE A 545 -10.98 -7.22 18.91
C ILE A 545 -9.91 -7.12 17.81
N HIS A 546 -9.95 -6.04 17.05
CA HIS A 546 -8.97 -5.74 16.00
C HIS A 546 -7.98 -4.68 16.49
N LEU A 547 -6.76 -5.10 16.83
CA LEU A 547 -5.69 -4.24 17.35
C LEU A 547 -4.96 -3.53 16.21
N ASP A 548 -5.02 -2.21 16.20
CA ASP A 548 -4.29 -1.36 15.26
C ASP A 548 -3.34 -0.41 16.00
N TYR A 549 -2.34 0.12 15.30
CA TYR A 549 -1.26 0.91 15.89
C TYR A 549 -0.60 0.21 17.10
N ILE A 550 -0.55 -1.13 17.06
CA ILE A 550 0.15 -1.97 18.05
C ILE A 550 1.66 -1.97 17.78
N ARG A 551 2.26 -0.78 17.86
CA ARG A 551 3.65 -0.48 17.47
C ARG A 551 4.09 0.89 17.98
N TYR A 552 5.39 1.17 17.87
CA TYR A 552 5.92 2.53 18.00
C TYR A 552 5.71 3.36 16.72
N PRO A 553 5.86 4.70 16.80
CA PRO A 553 5.96 5.57 15.62
C PRO A 553 7.11 5.15 14.69
N PHE A 554 7.03 5.57 13.42
CA PHE A 554 8.12 5.33 12.48
C PHE A 554 9.39 6.04 12.94
N GLN A 555 10.51 5.31 12.88
CA GLN A 555 11.82 5.80 13.28
C GLN A 555 12.83 5.52 12.18
N ASN A 556 13.72 6.48 11.96
CA ASN A 556 14.87 6.35 11.10
C ASN A 556 16.08 6.99 11.79
N PRO A 557 16.91 6.17 12.47
CA PRO A 557 18.09 6.66 13.17
C PRO A 557 19.09 7.39 12.26
N ASP A 558 19.13 7.04 10.97
CA ASP A 558 20.10 7.56 10.01
C ASP A 558 19.85 9.04 9.68
N ILE A 559 18.60 9.50 9.85
CA ILE A 559 18.19 10.92 9.74
C ILE A 559 17.78 11.53 11.08
N LYS A 560 18.26 10.95 12.21
CA LYS A 560 17.97 11.39 13.59
C LYS A 560 16.48 11.38 13.96
N GLN A 561 15.62 10.68 13.21
CA GLN A 561 14.23 10.45 13.56
C GLN A 561 14.15 9.32 14.59
N SER A 562 13.81 9.68 15.82
CA SER A 562 13.86 8.76 16.96
C SER A 562 12.62 8.91 17.84
N SER A 563 12.19 7.83 18.47
CA SER A 563 11.02 7.80 19.36
C SER A 563 11.22 6.76 20.46
N GLY A 564 10.35 6.78 21.45
CA GLY A 564 10.39 5.88 22.61
C GLY A 564 11.19 6.42 23.80
N TYR A 565 11.55 7.70 23.82
CA TYR A 565 12.29 8.33 24.92
C TYR A 565 11.37 8.90 26.01
N GLY A 566 10.21 8.26 26.21
CA GLY A 566 9.31 8.56 27.32
C GLY A 566 9.99 8.37 28.67
N LYS A 567 9.51 9.07 29.69
CA LYS A 567 10.11 9.08 31.04
C LYS A 567 10.21 7.67 31.63
N LYS A 568 9.14 6.87 31.52
CA LYS A 568 9.09 5.49 32.04
C LYS A 568 10.01 4.56 31.25
N SER A 569 9.93 4.62 29.93
CA SER A 569 10.85 3.94 29.01
C SER A 569 12.33 4.15 29.38
N ARG A 570 12.76 5.40 29.55
CA ARG A 570 14.14 5.74 29.93
C ARG A 570 14.53 5.21 31.31
N GLN A 571 13.68 5.41 32.30
CA GLN A 571 13.93 4.97 33.69
C GLN A 571 14.08 3.45 33.78
N GLN A 572 13.21 2.70 33.10
CA GLN A 572 13.27 1.23 33.11
C GLN A 572 14.52 0.73 32.40
N PHE A 573 14.86 1.26 31.22
CA PHE A 573 16.07 0.86 30.51
C PHE A 573 17.35 1.20 31.30
N GLN A 574 17.39 2.37 31.92
CA GLN A 574 18.51 2.76 32.79
C GLN A 574 18.61 1.86 34.02
N ALA A 575 17.49 1.43 34.62
CA ALA A 575 17.51 0.49 35.73
C ALA A 575 18.03 -0.89 35.32
N LEU A 576 17.76 -1.34 34.09
CA LEU A 576 18.22 -2.62 33.56
C LEU A 576 19.70 -2.63 33.17
N THR A 577 20.20 -1.52 32.61
CA THR A 577 21.52 -1.48 31.95
C THR A 577 22.53 -0.54 32.62
N GLY A 578 22.07 0.33 33.53
CA GLY A 578 22.86 1.41 34.11
C GLY A 578 23.01 2.66 33.22
N VAL A 579 22.49 2.65 31.99
CA VAL A 579 22.69 3.73 31.00
C VAL A 579 21.35 4.32 30.56
N ASP A 580 21.22 5.64 30.60
CA ASP A 580 20.07 6.34 30.02
C ASP A 580 20.12 6.25 28.48
N PRO A 581 19.04 5.82 27.80
CA PRO A 581 19.10 5.62 26.35
C PRO A 581 19.25 6.92 25.55
N LEU A 582 19.11 8.10 26.17
CA LEU A 582 19.52 9.36 25.51
C LEU A 582 21.04 9.44 25.25
N ASN A 583 21.85 8.71 26.02
CA ASN A 583 23.31 8.75 25.94
C ASN A 583 23.90 7.67 25.00
N ILE A 584 23.06 6.86 24.37
CA ILE A 584 23.49 5.84 23.39
C ILE A 584 23.08 6.26 21.99
N ASP A 585 23.67 5.70 20.93
CA ASP A 585 23.26 5.88 19.54
C ASP A 585 23.33 4.55 18.79
N SER A 586 23.11 4.55 17.47
CA SER A 586 23.11 3.33 16.64
C SER A 586 24.43 2.57 16.61
N LYS A 587 25.53 3.17 17.09
CA LYS A 587 26.87 2.54 17.16
C LYS A 587 27.19 2.01 18.55
N HIS A 588 26.40 2.37 19.56
CA HIS A 588 26.63 1.94 20.94
C HIS A 588 26.29 0.44 21.11
N PRO A 589 27.06 -0.34 21.89
CA PRO A 589 26.80 -1.78 22.08
C PRO A 589 25.38 -2.11 22.59
N LEU A 590 24.85 -1.26 23.48
CA LEU A 590 23.48 -1.39 24.03
C LEU A 590 22.35 -0.94 23.08
N TRP A 591 22.65 -0.57 21.83
CA TRP A 591 21.62 -0.11 20.90
C TRP A 591 20.62 -1.20 20.53
N SER A 592 21.12 -2.43 20.32
CA SER A 592 20.25 -3.59 20.08
C SER A 592 19.35 -3.84 21.29
N ASP A 593 19.93 -3.83 22.50
CA ASP A 593 19.18 -4.02 23.74
C ASP A 593 18.07 -2.98 23.93
N TRP A 594 18.31 -1.72 23.52
CA TRP A 594 17.29 -0.68 23.53
C TRP A 594 16.15 -0.95 22.55
N ASN A 595 16.48 -1.44 21.35
CA ASN A 595 15.47 -1.84 20.38
C ASN A 595 14.65 -3.04 20.88
N ASP A 596 15.32 -4.05 21.43
CA ASP A 596 14.72 -5.26 21.98
C ASP A 596 13.84 -4.94 23.19
N PHE A 597 14.28 -4.02 24.06
CA PHE A 597 13.47 -3.52 25.16
C PHE A 597 12.11 -2.98 24.67
N LYS A 598 12.12 -2.11 23.64
CA LYS A 598 10.90 -1.53 23.06
C LYS A 598 10.02 -2.60 22.39
N ILE A 599 10.61 -3.52 21.64
CA ILE A 599 9.88 -4.67 21.04
C ILE A 599 9.18 -5.47 22.14
N ASN A 600 9.87 -5.74 23.24
CA ASN A 600 9.32 -6.51 24.35
C ASN A 600 8.16 -5.78 25.07
N GLN A 601 8.14 -4.44 25.09
CA GLN A 601 6.97 -3.72 25.64
C GLN A 601 5.71 -3.97 24.82
N VAL A 602 5.82 -3.95 23.49
CA VAL A 602 4.70 -4.25 22.59
C VAL A 602 4.29 -5.72 22.70
N ASN A 603 5.26 -6.64 22.70
CA ASN A 603 5.00 -8.09 22.84
C ASN A 603 4.27 -8.40 24.16
N ASN A 604 4.73 -7.83 25.28
CA ASN A 604 4.11 -8.05 26.58
C ASN A 604 2.68 -7.53 26.63
N PHE A 605 2.39 -6.41 25.98
CA PHE A 605 1.02 -5.92 25.87
C PHE A 605 0.14 -6.88 25.08
N VAL A 606 0.58 -7.34 23.89
CA VAL A 606 -0.18 -8.29 23.06
C VAL A 606 -0.42 -9.60 23.80
N PHE A 607 0.61 -10.14 24.47
CA PHE A 607 0.47 -11.32 25.33
C PHE A 607 -0.58 -11.10 26.41
N THR A 608 -0.45 -10.03 27.20
CA THR A 608 -1.36 -9.77 28.33
C THR A 608 -2.80 -9.55 27.87
N ALA A 609 -3.00 -8.78 26.80
CA ALA A 609 -4.30 -8.56 26.19
C ALA A 609 -4.91 -9.88 25.72
N SER A 610 -4.11 -10.72 25.05
CA SER A 610 -4.55 -12.03 24.57
C SER A 610 -4.99 -12.94 25.71
N GLN A 611 -4.15 -13.10 26.74
CA GLN A 611 -4.46 -13.95 27.89
C GLN A 611 -5.72 -13.48 28.62
N GLN A 612 -5.82 -12.18 28.90
CA GLN A 612 -6.95 -11.64 29.64
C GLN A 612 -8.27 -11.74 28.86
N LEU A 613 -8.26 -11.32 27.59
CA LEU A 613 -9.47 -11.35 26.77
C LEU A 613 -9.95 -12.79 26.52
N LYS A 614 -9.04 -13.72 26.24
CA LYS A 614 -9.38 -15.14 26.01
C LYS A 614 -9.76 -15.87 27.31
N GLN A 615 -9.28 -15.44 28.46
CA GLN A 615 -9.72 -15.98 29.75
C GLN A 615 -11.20 -15.68 30.01
N ASP A 616 -11.64 -14.45 29.71
CA ASP A 616 -13.02 -14.02 29.93
C ASP A 616 -13.95 -14.47 28.78
N ARG A 617 -13.44 -14.45 27.55
CA ARG A 617 -14.15 -14.83 26.32
C ARG A 617 -13.27 -15.72 25.44
N PRO A 618 -13.24 -17.05 25.68
CA PRO A 618 -12.41 -17.98 24.90
C PRO A 618 -12.71 -17.97 23.40
N ASP A 619 -13.95 -17.64 23.04
CA ASP A 619 -14.45 -17.52 21.67
C ASP A 619 -14.09 -16.18 21.00
N LEU A 620 -13.61 -15.17 21.72
CA LEU A 620 -13.33 -13.85 21.15
C LEU A 620 -12.14 -13.91 20.19
N ILE A 621 -12.31 -13.44 18.96
CA ILE A 621 -11.23 -13.41 17.97
C ILE A 621 -10.32 -12.22 18.20
N ILE A 622 -9.01 -12.45 18.21
CA ILE A 622 -8.02 -11.37 18.29
C ILE A 622 -7.35 -11.22 16.95
N SER A 623 -7.57 -10.08 16.30
CA SER A 623 -6.95 -9.74 15.01
C SER A 623 -6.04 -8.52 15.13
N THR A 624 -5.08 -8.37 14.23
CA THR A 624 -4.14 -7.23 14.26
C THR A 624 -3.88 -6.65 12.88
N ALA A 625 -3.84 -5.32 12.76
CA ALA A 625 -3.33 -4.63 11.57
C ALA A 625 -1.81 -4.46 11.63
N VAL A 626 -1.10 -4.95 10.61
CA VAL A 626 0.38 -4.97 10.59
C VAL A 626 0.96 -4.48 9.26
N PHE A 627 2.16 -3.91 9.30
CA PHE A 627 2.86 -3.52 8.08
C PHE A 627 3.46 -4.74 7.37
N PRO A 628 3.34 -4.85 6.04
CA PRO A 628 3.96 -5.91 5.26
C PRO A 628 5.45 -5.62 4.96
N LEU A 629 6.16 -5.01 5.90
CA LEU A 629 7.59 -4.72 5.77
C LEU A 629 8.43 -5.96 6.14
N PRO A 630 9.62 -6.14 5.52
CA PRO A 630 10.57 -7.16 5.95
C PRO A 630 10.82 -7.11 7.46
N LYS A 631 10.87 -8.27 8.11
CA LYS A 631 10.96 -8.43 9.57
C LYS A 631 12.00 -7.50 10.20
N GLU A 632 13.25 -7.56 9.74
CA GLU A 632 14.36 -6.75 10.25
C GLU A 632 14.07 -5.24 10.16
N GLN A 633 13.59 -4.78 9.00
CA GLN A 633 13.23 -3.38 8.81
C GLN A 633 12.10 -2.98 9.76
N ARG A 634 11.08 -3.82 9.91
CA ARG A 634 9.91 -3.56 10.75
C ARG A 634 10.26 -3.48 12.23
N LEU A 635 11.12 -4.38 12.72
CA LEU A 635 11.62 -4.39 14.10
C LEU A 635 12.48 -3.16 14.39
N LYS A 636 13.33 -2.72 13.45
CA LYS A 636 14.15 -1.51 13.59
C LYS A 636 13.33 -0.21 13.54
N THR A 637 12.33 -0.15 12.68
CA THR A 637 11.64 1.13 12.36
C THR A 637 10.39 1.38 13.19
N ILE A 638 9.63 0.34 13.55
CA ILE A 638 8.34 0.48 14.27
C ILE A 638 8.17 -0.49 15.44
N GLN A 639 9.13 -1.39 15.70
CA GLN A 639 9.10 -2.35 16.82
C GLN A 639 7.83 -3.22 16.86
N GLN A 640 7.26 -3.53 15.68
CA GLN A 640 6.17 -4.48 15.54
C GLN A 640 6.79 -5.86 15.32
N HIS A 641 6.43 -6.91 16.08
CA HIS A 641 6.98 -8.27 15.92
C HIS A 641 5.84 -9.30 15.77
N TRP A 642 5.01 -9.14 14.74
CA TRP A 642 3.79 -9.93 14.62
C TRP A 642 4.04 -11.42 14.36
N GLU A 643 5.17 -11.82 13.77
CA GLU A 643 5.53 -13.23 13.60
C GLU A 643 5.62 -13.90 14.98
N TYR A 644 6.25 -13.23 15.94
CA TYR A 644 6.37 -13.72 17.31
C TYR A 644 4.99 -13.87 17.98
N TRP A 645 4.07 -12.94 17.75
CA TRP A 645 2.70 -13.05 18.31
C TRP A 645 1.94 -14.22 17.71
N ALA A 646 2.10 -14.42 16.40
CA ALA A 646 1.48 -15.51 15.68
C ALA A 646 2.07 -16.87 16.08
N GLU A 647 3.40 -16.97 16.22
CA GLU A 647 4.13 -18.18 16.63
C GLU A 647 3.74 -18.63 18.04
N ASN A 648 3.51 -17.67 18.93
CA ASN A 648 3.04 -17.93 20.29
C ASN A 648 1.51 -17.99 20.40
N GLU A 649 0.80 -17.95 19.27
CA GLU A 649 -0.64 -18.19 19.25
C GLU A 649 -1.46 -17.15 20.04
N TRP A 650 -0.94 -15.93 20.20
CA TRP A 650 -1.61 -14.85 20.93
C TRP A 650 -2.70 -14.16 20.10
N VAL A 651 -2.66 -14.34 18.80
CA VAL A 651 -3.59 -13.74 17.83
C VAL A 651 -4.13 -14.83 16.91
N ASP A 652 -5.33 -14.61 16.41
CA ASP A 652 -6.05 -15.53 15.52
C ASP A 652 -5.87 -15.14 14.05
N LEU A 653 -5.81 -13.82 13.78
CA LEU A 653 -5.82 -13.27 12.43
C LEU A 653 -4.86 -12.07 12.29
N ILE A 654 -3.85 -12.21 11.44
CA ILE A 654 -3.01 -11.09 10.99
C ILE A 654 -3.61 -10.48 9.74
N VAL A 655 -3.74 -9.16 9.72
CA VAL A 655 -4.22 -8.40 8.58
C VAL A 655 -3.12 -7.47 8.07
N LEU A 656 -2.59 -7.75 6.87
CA LEU A 656 -1.49 -6.97 6.27
C LEU A 656 -2.00 -5.66 5.68
N MET A 657 -1.42 -4.52 6.04
CA MET A 657 -1.77 -3.21 5.46
C MET A 657 -1.03 -2.98 4.14
N SER A 658 -1.49 -3.65 3.07
CA SER A 658 -0.83 -3.68 1.75
C SER A 658 -1.33 -2.57 0.80
N TYR A 659 -1.71 -1.42 1.36
CA TYR A 659 -2.46 -0.37 0.67
C TYR A 659 -1.73 0.31 -0.49
N GLY A 660 -0.41 0.45 -0.40
CA GLY A 660 0.41 1.15 -1.40
C GLY A 660 1.33 0.24 -2.21
N LEU A 661 1.11 -1.08 -2.18
CA LEU A 661 1.83 -2.01 -3.03
C LEU A 661 1.15 -2.06 -4.41
N ASN A 662 1.90 -2.17 -5.50
CA ASN A 662 1.30 -2.54 -6.79
C ASN A 662 1.01 -4.06 -6.85
N ASN A 663 0.48 -4.58 -7.97
CA ASN A 663 0.13 -6.00 -8.08
C ASN A 663 1.33 -6.96 -7.96
N GLU A 664 2.48 -6.57 -8.51
CA GLU A 664 3.71 -7.38 -8.45
C GLU A 664 4.27 -7.39 -7.03
N GLU A 665 4.42 -6.21 -6.43
CA GLU A 665 4.88 -6.08 -5.04
C GLU A 665 3.93 -6.78 -4.07
N LEU A 666 2.61 -6.66 -4.29
CA LEU A 666 1.60 -7.36 -3.50
C LEU A 666 1.76 -8.87 -3.62
N THR A 667 2.01 -9.39 -4.82
CA THR A 667 2.26 -10.81 -5.07
C THR A 667 3.51 -11.28 -4.34
N LEU A 668 4.65 -10.64 -4.61
CA LEU A 668 5.94 -11.01 -4.06
C LEU A 668 5.95 -10.94 -2.53
N THR A 669 5.48 -9.81 -1.98
CA THR A 669 5.46 -9.57 -0.53
C THR A 669 4.53 -10.55 0.18
N THR A 670 3.33 -10.78 -0.36
CA THR A 670 2.35 -11.70 0.26
C THR A 670 2.85 -13.14 0.19
N SER A 671 3.30 -13.61 -0.97
CA SER A 671 3.83 -14.98 -1.12
C SER A 671 5.01 -15.23 -0.18
N GLN A 672 5.97 -14.30 -0.11
CA GLN A 672 7.12 -14.43 0.79
C GLN A 672 6.70 -14.47 2.27
N ILE A 673 5.75 -13.63 2.68
CA ILE A 673 5.22 -13.64 4.05
C ILE A 673 4.57 -14.98 4.36
N LEU A 674 3.73 -15.50 3.46
CA LEU A 674 3.03 -16.77 3.67
C LEU A 674 4.01 -17.96 3.71
N GLU A 675 4.99 -17.99 2.81
CA GLU A 675 6.04 -19.02 2.76
C GLU A 675 6.86 -19.05 4.07
N ASN A 676 7.30 -17.89 4.55
CA ASN A 676 8.05 -17.78 5.79
C ASN A 676 7.23 -18.15 7.04
N ASN A 677 5.90 -18.21 6.93
CA ASN A 677 4.98 -18.46 8.05
C ASN A 677 4.11 -19.73 7.85
N GLN A 678 4.54 -20.67 7.01
CA GLN A 678 3.80 -21.91 6.75
C GLN A 678 3.61 -22.78 8.01
N GLY A 679 4.61 -22.81 8.90
CA GLY A 679 4.57 -23.61 10.14
C GLY A 679 3.70 -23.00 11.26
N ASN A 680 3.26 -21.76 11.09
CA ASN A 680 2.44 -21.04 12.06
C ASN A 680 0.96 -21.41 11.88
N SER A 681 0.16 -21.46 12.94
CA SER A 681 -1.27 -21.77 12.87
C SER A 681 -2.14 -20.53 12.63
N THR A 682 -1.69 -19.32 12.98
CA THR A 682 -2.42 -18.04 12.82
C THR A 682 -2.71 -17.69 11.37
N LEU A 683 -3.96 -17.32 11.04
CA LEU A 683 -4.35 -16.96 9.68
C LEU A 683 -3.79 -15.58 9.28
N ILE A 684 -3.42 -15.42 8.01
CA ILE A 684 -2.85 -14.17 7.48
C ILE A 684 -3.65 -13.77 6.25
N ILE A 685 -4.29 -12.59 6.28
CA ILE A 685 -5.04 -12.05 5.14
C ILE A 685 -4.51 -10.67 4.72
N PRO A 686 -4.40 -10.35 3.42
CA PRO A 686 -4.02 -9.02 2.97
C PRO A 686 -5.19 -8.03 2.99
N GLY A 687 -4.91 -6.82 3.47
CA GLY A 687 -5.75 -5.64 3.37
C GLY A 687 -5.35 -4.78 2.16
N ILE A 688 -6.32 -4.43 1.32
CA ILE A 688 -6.11 -3.58 0.13
C ILE A 688 -7.04 -2.38 0.14
N THR A 689 -6.62 -1.30 -0.52
CA THR A 689 -7.47 -0.12 -0.69
C THR A 689 -8.54 -0.36 -1.75
N ILE A 690 -9.72 0.21 -1.53
CA ILE A 690 -10.71 0.36 -2.59
C ILE A 690 -10.27 1.52 -3.47
N ASN A 691 -9.84 1.22 -4.69
CA ASN A 691 -9.33 2.19 -5.64
C ASN A 691 -10.51 2.84 -6.40
N ASN A 692 -10.41 4.09 -6.87
CA ASN A 692 -11.53 4.71 -7.65
C ASN A 692 -11.83 3.95 -8.97
N SER A 693 -11.02 2.95 -9.36
CA SER A 693 -11.38 2.00 -10.41
C SER A 693 -11.81 0.69 -9.77
N GLU A 694 -13.10 0.38 -9.85
CA GLU A 694 -13.64 -0.86 -9.28
C GLU A 694 -13.03 -2.09 -9.94
N LEU A 695 -12.72 -2.03 -11.24
CA LEU A 695 -12.14 -3.14 -12.00
C LEU A 695 -10.73 -3.50 -11.52
N VAL A 696 -9.92 -2.49 -11.17
CA VAL A 696 -8.60 -2.72 -10.55
C VAL A 696 -8.76 -3.35 -9.17
N THR A 697 -9.75 -2.90 -8.39
CA THR A 697 -10.05 -3.50 -7.09
C THR A 697 -10.45 -4.98 -7.24
N ILE A 698 -11.28 -5.32 -8.22
CA ILE A 698 -11.69 -6.71 -8.49
C ILE A 698 -10.52 -7.59 -8.95
N ASP A 699 -9.66 -7.08 -9.84
CA ASP A 699 -8.46 -7.81 -10.27
C ASP A 699 -7.52 -8.10 -9.09
N ARG A 700 -7.35 -7.13 -8.19
CA ARG A 700 -6.57 -7.30 -6.94
C ARG A 700 -7.21 -8.33 -6.01
N MET A 701 -8.52 -8.30 -5.85
CA MET A 701 -9.24 -9.32 -5.07
C MET A 701 -9.03 -10.72 -5.63
N GLN A 702 -9.09 -10.90 -6.96
CA GLN A 702 -8.82 -12.21 -7.57
C GLN A 702 -7.35 -12.62 -7.47
N LEU A 703 -6.42 -11.67 -7.58
CA LEU A 703 -5.01 -11.92 -7.28
C LEU A 703 -4.85 -12.48 -5.87
N LEU A 704 -5.48 -11.85 -4.86
CA LEU A 704 -5.45 -12.32 -3.47
C LEU A 704 -6.04 -13.71 -3.31
N ARG A 705 -7.15 -14.04 -3.97
CA ARG A 705 -7.72 -15.40 -3.96
C ARG A 705 -6.79 -16.47 -4.53
N ASN A 706 -5.85 -16.08 -5.39
CA ASN A 706 -4.86 -16.98 -5.97
C ASN A 706 -3.58 -17.12 -5.14
N ILE A 707 -3.28 -16.18 -4.24
CA ILE A 707 -2.03 -16.18 -3.44
C ILE A 707 -2.26 -16.34 -1.93
N SER A 708 -3.36 -15.83 -1.40
CA SER A 708 -3.79 -15.86 0.00
C SER A 708 -5.29 -16.17 0.08
N PRO A 709 -5.70 -17.42 -0.20
CA PRO A 709 -7.11 -17.75 -0.30
C PRO A 709 -7.84 -17.71 1.05
N ASP A 710 -7.14 -17.55 2.18
CA ASP A 710 -7.73 -17.37 3.51
C ASP A 710 -8.68 -16.16 3.58
N GLY A 711 -8.42 -15.14 2.78
CA GLY A 711 -9.34 -14.02 2.60
C GLY A 711 -8.63 -12.72 2.31
N TYR A 712 -9.39 -11.63 2.39
CA TYR A 712 -8.90 -10.27 2.21
C TYR A 712 -9.71 -9.29 3.05
N ALA A 713 -9.17 -8.10 3.21
CA ALA A 713 -9.83 -6.99 3.87
C ALA A 713 -9.83 -5.73 2.99
N LEU A 714 -10.96 -5.03 2.91
CA LEU A 714 -11.13 -3.83 2.08
C LEU A 714 -11.08 -2.56 2.92
N PHE A 715 -10.14 -1.66 2.61
CA PHE A 715 -9.96 -0.37 3.28
C PHE A 715 -10.33 0.80 2.35
N ALA A 716 -11.27 1.67 2.68
CA ALA A 716 -12.25 1.59 3.74
C ALA A 716 -13.65 1.84 3.18
N THR A 717 -14.66 1.67 4.03
CA THR A 717 -16.08 1.79 3.67
C THR A 717 -16.43 3.13 3.01
N GLU A 718 -15.72 4.20 3.34
CA GLU A 718 -15.92 5.52 2.69
C GLU A 718 -15.72 5.48 1.16
N ASN A 719 -14.87 4.58 0.66
CA ASN A 719 -14.59 4.40 -0.76
C ASN A 719 -15.45 3.31 -1.41
N PHE A 720 -16.41 2.75 -0.68
CA PHE A 720 -17.24 1.64 -1.14
C PHE A 720 -18.36 2.11 -2.09
N THR A 721 -18.08 2.08 -3.40
CA THR A 721 -18.97 2.61 -4.44
C THR A 721 -20.18 1.72 -4.73
N PRO A 722 -21.32 2.27 -5.21
CA PRO A 722 -22.46 1.48 -5.67
C PRO A 722 -22.14 0.54 -6.85
N SER A 723 -21.13 0.87 -7.66
CA SER A 723 -20.70 0.02 -8.77
C SER A 723 -20.01 -1.25 -8.25
N LEU A 724 -19.08 -1.08 -7.29
CA LEU A 724 -18.41 -2.20 -6.64
C LEU A 724 -19.41 -3.08 -5.88
N GLU A 725 -20.35 -2.47 -5.16
CA GLU A 725 -21.45 -3.19 -4.50
C GLU A 725 -22.23 -4.07 -5.49
N ARG A 726 -22.55 -3.57 -6.68
CA ARG A 726 -23.28 -4.35 -7.70
C ARG A 726 -22.47 -5.55 -8.20
N ILE A 727 -21.15 -5.39 -8.34
CA ILE A 727 -20.25 -6.48 -8.75
C ILE A 727 -20.15 -7.52 -7.63
N LEU A 728 -19.94 -7.09 -6.39
CA LEU A 728 -19.82 -7.99 -5.25
C LEU A 728 -21.13 -8.73 -4.96
N ARG A 729 -22.29 -8.07 -5.06
CA ARG A 729 -23.61 -8.73 -5.00
C ARG A 729 -23.74 -9.90 -5.97
N LYS A 730 -23.22 -9.77 -7.19
CA LYS A 730 -23.26 -10.83 -8.21
C LYS A 730 -22.25 -11.95 -7.95
N THR A 731 -21.02 -11.56 -7.61
CA THR A 731 -19.91 -12.51 -7.48
C THR A 731 -19.89 -13.22 -6.13
N GLN A 732 -20.42 -12.61 -5.08
CA GLN A 732 -20.50 -13.19 -3.73
C GLN A 732 -21.88 -13.78 -3.43
N GLY A 733 -22.94 -13.20 -4.00
CA GLY A 733 -24.31 -13.65 -3.78
C GLY A 733 -24.73 -13.60 -2.31
N ASN A 734 -25.86 -14.23 -2.01
CA ASN A 734 -26.33 -14.45 -0.64
C ASN A 734 -26.19 -15.94 -0.29
N VAL A 735 -24.95 -16.44 -0.34
CA VAL A 735 -24.61 -17.83 -0.05
C VAL A 735 -23.98 -17.90 1.33
N GLU A 736 -24.59 -18.70 2.22
CA GLU A 736 -24.03 -18.97 3.54
C GLU A 736 -22.75 -19.80 3.40
N GLN A 737 -21.67 -19.36 4.05
CA GLN A 737 -20.36 -19.97 3.94
C GLN A 737 -19.66 -20.03 5.30
N PRO A 738 -18.92 -21.10 5.60
CA PRO A 738 -18.18 -21.22 6.85
C PRO A 738 -17.06 -20.17 6.92
N LEU A 739 -17.01 -19.43 8.03
CA LEU A 739 -15.93 -18.50 8.32
C LEU A 739 -14.64 -19.28 8.65
N PRO A 740 -13.50 -19.01 7.97
CA PRO A 740 -12.28 -19.81 8.13
C PRO A 740 -11.79 -20.02 9.55
N TYR A 741 -11.82 -18.99 10.40
CA TYR A 741 -11.36 -19.07 11.80
C TYR A 741 -12.44 -19.57 12.77
N ARG A 742 -13.71 -19.74 12.33
CA ARG A 742 -14.78 -20.33 13.16
C ARG A 742 -15.04 -21.78 12.83
N GLN A 743 -14.96 -22.11 11.54
CA GLN A 743 -15.36 -23.38 10.96
C GLN A 743 -14.22 -23.91 10.08
N PRO A 744 -12.99 -24.04 10.61
CA PRO A 744 -11.79 -24.31 9.81
C PRO A 744 -11.89 -25.62 9.03
N PHE A 745 -12.48 -26.67 9.61
CA PHE A 745 -12.63 -27.97 8.94
C PHE A 745 -13.72 -27.94 7.85
N GLN A 746 -14.86 -27.27 8.07
CA GLN A 746 -15.87 -27.09 7.02
C GLN A 746 -15.32 -26.23 5.87
N THR A 747 -14.64 -25.12 6.18
CA THR A 747 -13.98 -24.25 5.19
C THR A 747 -12.96 -25.04 4.38
N LEU A 748 -12.11 -25.84 5.05
CA LEU A 748 -11.09 -26.66 4.42
C LEU A 748 -11.70 -27.69 3.45
N SER A 749 -12.78 -28.38 3.84
CA SER A 749 -13.41 -29.36 2.95
C SER A 749 -14.02 -28.69 1.72
N GLN A 750 -14.81 -27.63 1.92
CA GLN A 750 -15.46 -26.92 0.82
C GLN A 750 -14.46 -26.30 -0.17
N ARG A 751 -13.32 -25.79 0.33
CA ARG A 751 -12.24 -25.28 -0.53
C ARG A 751 -11.57 -26.39 -1.35
N TYR A 752 -11.32 -27.54 -0.74
CA TYR A 752 -10.76 -28.68 -1.47
C TYR A 752 -11.73 -29.22 -2.53
N GLN A 753 -13.01 -29.33 -2.21
CA GLN A 753 -14.04 -29.67 -3.19
C GLN A 753 -14.14 -28.65 -4.34
N GLY A 754 -13.86 -27.37 -4.07
CA GLY A 754 -13.72 -26.34 -5.10
C GLY A 754 -12.56 -26.63 -6.06
N LEU A 755 -11.38 -26.95 -5.53
CA LEU A 755 -10.21 -27.39 -6.33
C LEU A 755 -10.51 -28.65 -7.14
N GLN A 756 -11.10 -29.65 -6.50
CA GLN A 756 -11.48 -30.91 -7.13
C GLN A 756 -12.44 -30.68 -8.31
N ARG A 757 -13.43 -29.80 -8.15
CA ARG A 757 -14.35 -29.42 -9.23
C ARG A 757 -13.64 -28.67 -10.36
N GLU A 758 -12.74 -27.74 -10.05
CA GLU A 758 -11.94 -27.04 -11.06
C GLU A 758 -11.11 -28.02 -11.89
N TRP A 759 -10.40 -28.94 -11.25
CA TRP A 759 -9.63 -29.97 -11.93
C TRP A 759 -10.51 -30.89 -12.78
N SER A 760 -11.63 -31.34 -12.22
CA SER A 760 -12.59 -32.21 -12.91
C SER A 760 -13.19 -31.54 -14.14
N PHE A 761 -13.45 -30.23 -14.06
CA PHE A 761 -13.89 -29.42 -15.20
C PHE A 761 -12.82 -29.40 -16.29
N LEU A 762 -11.56 -29.11 -15.97
CA LEU A 762 -10.49 -29.08 -16.96
C LEU A 762 -10.25 -30.44 -17.62
N ILE A 763 -10.36 -31.54 -16.86
CA ILE A 763 -10.32 -32.89 -17.43
C ILE A 763 -11.47 -33.07 -18.42
N SER A 764 -12.70 -32.70 -18.05
CA SER A 764 -13.87 -32.83 -18.92
C SER A 764 -13.71 -32.08 -20.25
N GLN A 765 -13.00 -30.95 -20.24
CA GLN A 765 -12.71 -30.15 -21.43
C GLN A 765 -11.42 -30.56 -22.16
N ASN A 766 -10.72 -31.59 -21.66
CA ASN A 766 -9.43 -32.04 -22.15
C ASN A 766 -8.33 -30.96 -22.08
N GLU A 767 -8.42 -30.07 -21.09
CA GLU A 767 -7.49 -28.95 -20.86
C GLU A 767 -6.47 -29.22 -19.74
N LEU A 768 -6.70 -30.25 -18.90
CA LEU A 768 -5.71 -30.71 -17.93
C LEU A 768 -4.78 -31.74 -18.59
N VAL A 769 -3.53 -31.34 -18.82
CA VAL A 769 -2.54 -32.15 -19.55
C VAL A 769 -1.74 -33.02 -18.58
N MET A 770 -1.85 -34.34 -18.72
CA MET A 770 -1.11 -35.32 -17.94
C MET A 770 -1.14 -36.68 -18.65
N ASP A 771 -0.07 -37.46 -18.57
CA ASP A 771 -0.07 -38.83 -19.10
C ASP A 771 -1.13 -39.71 -18.42
N THR A 772 -1.68 -40.67 -19.17
CA THR A 772 -2.80 -41.51 -18.73
C THR A 772 -2.56 -42.24 -17.42
N LYS A 773 -1.33 -42.75 -17.19
CA LYS A 773 -1.02 -43.53 -15.99
C LYS A 773 -1.00 -42.60 -14.78
N THR A 774 -0.35 -41.45 -14.91
CA THR A 774 -0.29 -40.44 -13.86
C THR A 774 -1.69 -39.89 -13.56
N MET A 775 -2.53 -39.65 -14.58
CA MET A 775 -3.90 -39.16 -14.40
C MET A 775 -4.80 -40.15 -13.65
N GLN A 776 -4.68 -41.45 -13.94
CA GLN A 776 -5.41 -42.49 -13.21
C GLN A 776 -4.93 -42.66 -11.75
N GLU A 777 -3.64 -42.45 -11.47
CA GLU A 777 -3.12 -42.49 -10.10
C GLU A 777 -3.56 -41.27 -9.31
N TRP A 778 -3.37 -40.08 -9.89
CA TRP A 778 -3.66 -38.80 -9.26
C TRP A 778 -5.15 -38.63 -8.95
N SER A 779 -6.05 -38.97 -9.88
CA SER A 779 -7.51 -38.87 -9.65
C SER A 779 -7.99 -39.67 -8.42
N LYS A 780 -7.41 -40.85 -8.17
CA LYS A 780 -7.70 -41.63 -6.96
C LYS A 780 -7.22 -40.93 -5.68
N GLN A 781 -6.07 -40.26 -5.74
CA GLN A 781 -5.55 -39.48 -4.61
C GLN A 781 -6.41 -38.24 -4.35
N VAL A 782 -6.94 -37.62 -5.42
CA VAL A 782 -7.88 -36.49 -5.31
C VAL A 782 -9.14 -36.92 -4.56
N ASP A 783 -9.81 -37.98 -5.03
CA ASP A 783 -11.04 -38.46 -4.41
C ASP A 783 -10.81 -38.98 -2.97
N SER A 784 -9.68 -39.65 -2.71
CA SER A 784 -9.35 -40.13 -1.37
C SER A 784 -9.10 -38.99 -0.38
N LEU A 785 -8.46 -37.91 -0.81
CA LEU A 785 -8.22 -36.75 0.04
C LEU A 785 -9.53 -36.03 0.34
N ALA A 786 -10.40 -35.82 -0.66
CA ALA A 786 -11.74 -35.24 -0.46
C ALA A 786 -12.51 -35.98 0.64
N ALA A 787 -12.63 -37.30 0.54
CA ALA A 787 -13.35 -38.12 1.51
C ALA A 787 -12.77 -38.05 2.95
N SER A 788 -11.47 -37.82 3.08
CA SER A 788 -10.80 -37.68 4.38
C SER A 788 -11.06 -36.31 5.01
N LEU A 789 -11.03 -35.26 4.19
CA LEU A 789 -11.35 -33.90 4.62
C LEU A 789 -12.84 -33.77 4.98
N ASP A 790 -13.73 -34.39 4.21
CA ASP A 790 -15.17 -34.43 4.50
C ASP A 790 -15.44 -35.14 5.83
N ARG A 791 -14.79 -36.29 6.07
CA ARG A 791 -14.91 -36.99 7.36
C ARG A 791 -14.40 -36.16 8.53
N LEU A 792 -13.32 -35.39 8.34
CA LEU A 792 -12.82 -34.47 9.37
C LEU A 792 -13.81 -33.32 9.63
N ALA A 793 -14.44 -32.80 8.58
CA ALA A 793 -15.44 -31.74 8.71
C ALA A 793 -16.72 -32.21 9.41
N GLU A 794 -17.15 -33.46 9.16
CA GLU A 794 -18.31 -34.08 9.81
C GLU A 794 -18.04 -34.52 11.26
N ASP A 795 -16.85 -35.08 11.52
CA ASP A 795 -16.42 -35.58 12.83
C ASP A 795 -14.99 -35.09 13.15
N PRO A 796 -14.85 -33.90 13.77
CA PRO A 796 -13.58 -33.34 14.23
C PRO A 796 -12.96 -34.16 15.38
N SER A 797 -12.33 -35.28 15.06
CA SER A 797 -11.63 -36.13 16.03
C SER A 797 -10.12 -36.15 15.77
N ARG A 798 -9.30 -36.34 16.81
CA ARG A 798 -7.83 -36.40 16.69
C ARG A 798 -7.35 -37.43 15.67
N LYS A 799 -8.11 -38.53 15.52
CA LYS A 799 -7.87 -39.58 14.52
C LYS A 799 -8.11 -39.07 13.09
N ASN A 800 -9.24 -38.40 12.84
CA ASN A 800 -9.55 -37.87 11.52
C ASN A 800 -8.59 -36.72 11.16
N LEU A 801 -8.23 -35.88 12.14
CA LEU A 801 -7.25 -34.80 11.95
C LEU A 801 -5.90 -35.35 11.50
N LEU A 802 -5.35 -36.34 12.21
CA LEU A 802 -4.08 -36.97 11.85
C LEU A 802 -4.13 -37.63 10.46
N THR A 803 -5.27 -38.25 10.12
CA THR A 803 -5.46 -38.88 8.80
C THR A 803 -5.43 -37.83 7.69
N ALA A 804 -6.17 -36.73 7.85
CA ALA A 804 -6.20 -35.61 6.92
C ALA A 804 -4.82 -34.95 6.78
N GLN A 805 -4.08 -34.74 7.88
CA GLN A 805 -2.70 -34.21 7.88
C GLN A 805 -1.77 -35.05 7.00
N ILE A 806 -1.75 -36.37 7.25
CA ILE A 806 -0.86 -37.29 6.54
C ILE A 806 -1.20 -37.29 5.04
N GLN A 807 -2.49 -37.36 4.70
CA GLN A 807 -2.91 -37.41 3.30
C GLN A 807 -2.70 -36.09 2.56
N LEU A 808 -3.03 -34.94 3.16
CA LEU A 808 -2.81 -33.63 2.55
C LEU A 808 -1.31 -33.37 2.33
N SER A 809 -0.48 -33.68 3.33
CA SER A 809 0.99 -33.54 3.22
C SER A 809 1.57 -34.48 2.14
N ALA A 810 1.09 -35.72 2.07
CA ALA A 810 1.48 -36.66 1.01
C ALA A 810 1.05 -36.18 -0.39
N PHE A 811 -0.19 -35.68 -0.52
CA PHE A 811 -0.72 -35.13 -1.76
C PHE A 811 0.11 -33.95 -2.24
N ARG A 812 0.37 -32.97 -1.37
CA ARG A 812 1.17 -31.77 -1.70
C ARG A 812 2.58 -32.09 -2.15
N ARG A 813 3.28 -33.02 -1.49
CA ARG A 813 4.63 -33.43 -1.89
C ARG A 813 4.71 -34.04 -3.29
N ARG A 814 3.62 -34.62 -3.79
CA ARG A 814 3.55 -35.23 -5.13
C ARG A 814 2.91 -34.31 -6.17
N PHE A 815 2.33 -33.18 -5.75
CA PHE A 815 1.57 -32.30 -6.62
C PHE A 815 2.38 -31.78 -7.80
N ASP A 816 3.60 -31.30 -7.56
CA ASP A 816 4.48 -30.76 -8.60
C ASP A 816 4.89 -31.82 -9.63
N TYR A 817 5.04 -33.07 -9.19
CA TYR A 817 5.30 -34.19 -10.08
C TYR A 817 4.10 -34.47 -11.00
N TRP A 818 2.89 -34.48 -10.43
CA TRP A 818 1.68 -34.69 -11.22
C TRP A 818 1.42 -33.56 -12.21
N MET A 819 1.66 -32.31 -11.80
CA MET A 819 1.43 -31.13 -12.63
C MET A 819 2.58 -30.81 -13.58
N TRP A 820 3.63 -31.64 -13.65
CA TRP A 820 4.86 -31.31 -14.37
C TRP A 820 4.67 -31.04 -15.86
N GLU A 821 3.75 -31.76 -16.51
CA GLU A 821 3.43 -31.54 -17.93
C GLU A 821 2.54 -30.30 -18.09
N HIS A 822 1.43 -30.21 -17.34
CA HIS A 822 0.51 -29.08 -17.41
C HIS A 822 1.15 -27.72 -17.09
N GLN A 823 2.12 -27.67 -16.17
CA GLN A 823 2.78 -26.43 -15.76
C GLN A 823 3.61 -25.78 -16.88
N SER A 824 4.00 -26.51 -17.93
CA SER A 824 4.82 -25.94 -19.02
C SER A 824 4.12 -24.77 -19.69
N ASP A 825 2.79 -24.86 -19.81
CA ASP A 825 1.95 -23.87 -20.48
C ASP A 825 1.07 -23.09 -19.49
N ASN A 826 0.90 -23.59 -18.25
CA ASN A 826 -0.05 -23.05 -17.26
C ASN A 826 0.58 -22.76 -15.88
N ILE A 827 1.84 -22.29 -15.85
CA ILE A 827 2.60 -22.06 -14.60
C ILE A 827 1.85 -21.24 -13.55
N TYR A 828 1.10 -20.21 -13.95
CA TYR A 828 0.35 -19.37 -13.02
C TYR A 828 -0.80 -20.14 -12.35
N GLN A 829 -1.54 -20.95 -13.12
CA GLN A 829 -2.65 -21.73 -12.61
C GLN A 829 -2.16 -22.80 -11.61
N VAL A 830 -1.06 -23.49 -11.96
CA VAL A 830 -0.43 -24.47 -11.06
C VAL A 830 0.05 -23.81 -9.77
N LYS A 831 0.67 -22.62 -9.84
CA LYS A 831 1.05 -21.84 -8.65
C LYS A 831 -0.16 -21.44 -7.79
N ALA A 832 -1.26 -21.04 -8.42
CA ALA A 832 -2.50 -20.73 -7.70
C ALA A 832 -3.03 -21.98 -6.96
N TRP A 833 -2.99 -23.16 -7.58
CA TRP A 833 -3.35 -24.42 -6.90
C TRP A 833 -2.41 -24.77 -5.76
N GLN A 834 -1.09 -24.56 -5.92
CA GLN A 834 -0.12 -24.76 -4.84
C GLN A 834 -0.42 -23.87 -3.63
N HIS A 835 -0.70 -22.58 -3.84
CA HIS A 835 -1.08 -21.66 -2.76
C HIS A 835 -2.40 -22.08 -2.08
N ARG A 836 -3.40 -22.51 -2.85
CA ARG A 836 -4.66 -23.02 -2.30
C ARG A 836 -4.45 -24.27 -1.46
N LEU A 837 -3.64 -25.22 -1.92
CA LEU A 837 -3.27 -26.41 -1.14
C LEU A 837 -2.47 -26.05 0.13
N ALA A 838 -1.58 -25.06 0.08
CA ALA A 838 -0.85 -24.58 1.25
C ALA A 838 -1.79 -23.96 2.31
N SER A 839 -2.78 -23.18 1.87
CA SER A 839 -3.82 -22.65 2.75
C SER A 839 -4.68 -23.74 3.41
N LEU A 840 -4.92 -24.88 2.74
CA LEU A 840 -5.61 -26.00 3.40
C LEU A 840 -4.80 -26.55 4.58
N GLU A 841 -3.48 -26.67 4.46
CA GLU A 841 -2.63 -27.09 5.59
C GLU A 841 -2.67 -26.05 6.72
N LYS A 842 -2.67 -24.77 6.36
CA LYS A 842 -2.80 -23.66 7.31
C LYS A 842 -4.11 -23.74 8.11
N LEU A 843 -5.24 -23.92 7.43
CA LEU A 843 -6.55 -24.07 8.07
C LEU A 843 -6.61 -25.30 8.98
N LEU A 844 -5.98 -26.38 8.54
CA LEU A 844 -5.94 -27.61 9.33
C LEU A 844 -5.13 -27.41 10.62
N ASN A 845 -3.99 -26.70 10.54
CA ASN A 845 -3.19 -26.35 11.70
C ASN A 845 -3.93 -25.37 12.63
N TYR A 846 -4.62 -24.37 12.07
CA TYR A 846 -5.47 -23.47 12.84
C TYR A 846 -6.57 -24.23 13.59
N GLY A 847 -7.30 -25.10 12.91
CA GLY A 847 -8.38 -25.90 13.50
C GLY A 847 -7.89 -26.83 14.60
N SER A 848 -6.65 -27.31 14.53
CA SER A 848 -6.07 -28.14 15.59
C SER A 848 -5.89 -27.41 16.93
N ARG A 849 -5.82 -26.07 16.94
CA ARG A 849 -5.76 -25.25 18.17
C ARG A 849 -7.06 -25.29 18.96
N ALA A 850 -8.18 -25.48 18.26
CA ALA A 850 -9.53 -25.45 18.83
C ALA A 850 -10.02 -26.83 19.28
N MET A 851 -9.21 -27.89 19.12
CA MET A 851 -9.54 -29.28 19.42
C MET A 851 -9.06 -29.78 20.78
#